data_AF-A0A8I0JR80-F1
#
_entry.id   AF-A0A8I0JR80-F1
#
_cell.length_a   1.000
_cell.length_b   1.000
_cell.length_c   1.000
_cell.angle_alpha   90.00
_cell.angle_beta   90.00
_cell.angle_gamma   90.00
#
_symmetry.space_group_name_H-M   'P 1'
#
loop_
_entity.id
_entity.type
_entity.pdbx_description
1 polymer ?
#
loop_
_entity_poly.entity_id
_entity_poly.type
_entity_poly.pdbx_seq_one_letter_code
_entity_poly.pdbx_strand_id
1 'polypeptide(L)'
;MPVVPTTSGRQVQSRGVQTSGFTVRANPEAFGAGLSNVIDKYAGVYAEAKQRANVALTQEASLKLDSIGNDLMNNPENGFMSLQGKNAIGKGQEYLQQFDAQIESIAGELPDEQSRNAFMQQAQQQRIQFANQSGRHELDQVRKYEAGMQIGTLSALSQKAMSPGMFNEAAINAYQSIIAYGKAHGQSQEEIEANWVQWREQAGKQATDAIYTALYQRKMGPDGKIDVTDTASEGQLFSAMIWHESGGNQFGKDGSPLVSPKGAVGVAQVMEDTGPEAARLAGVPWDRDKWLNDPRYNAKLGQAYFGAQMKKYDNNPVLAVAAYNAGPGAVDGWIKKFGDPRTGAVSNEQFAAAIPYDETRNYVAKVTGSAVGISQDATMESLMSLPSWNAMNPSNKSAMLSKWAGLYDMQAAAGRVSLQSRMQDDLAKLESGLEVNPISEREWAAVMPLQASPAERIQMSETFQQYQQAMTLQPVYQTIMQGSAQQGIAAVQAMVPKEDDPDYKFKQGLYATAQAKLNQVMKARESDPGMWLQTNSPVAKNAFEQYQNNQASGEYLVSRLEAEKDRLGINSKKVLPDSMVNSLISQIDNNQESSVTAIQSVAQSFGKYSDQVMKQVQKSAYPALQVIMAINNPRAANALWQNRSVKTSDLRGSFEKTDADSADSSWNDQAKDFAGTMVVQPGGAAVWNNFNEQGKRLTYTYMQRGMSPSDAAKQAYQDVLGEQYQTSGTWRMPNTAGQDIRDVNDGANEYLKNLSADQIMPLIGDPRLPDEVNREQSISRIRDNAQWVTNSDETGLTLMMNGLLVNGANGNPITVSFSDLAKLGAGNRSTWNSLTKFVQTPVKYTPGQSKNYTVESQRENLINIIQRGQQTGR
;
A
#
# COMPACT_ATOMS: atom_id res chain seq x y z
N MET A 1 41.09 13.57 3.13
CA MET A 1 42.40 13.36 3.76
C MET A 1 43.41 13.03 2.67
N PRO A 2 44.59 13.66 2.63
CA PRO A 2 45.78 13.12 1.97
C PRO A 2 46.71 12.43 2.99
N VAL A 3 47.49 11.45 2.56
CA VAL A 3 48.46 10.71 3.41
C VAL A 3 49.86 11.31 3.27
N VAL A 4 50.58 11.43 4.38
CA VAL A 4 51.98 11.91 4.43
C VAL A 4 52.94 10.72 4.31
N PRO A 5 53.93 10.74 3.39
CA PRO A 5 55.02 9.76 3.37
C PRO A 5 56.05 10.06 4.46
N THR A 6 56.38 9.07 5.29
CA THR A 6 57.49 9.15 6.26
C THR A 6 58.78 8.60 5.66
N THR A 7 59.92 9.27 5.88
CA THR A 7 61.26 8.70 5.68
C THR A 7 62.15 9.02 6.87
N SER A 8 63.03 8.07 7.25
CA SER A 8 63.77 8.11 8.51
C SER A 8 65.23 7.67 8.34
N GLY A 9 66.17 8.36 9.01
CA GLY A 9 67.39 7.70 9.50
C GLY A 9 68.72 8.47 9.45
N ARG A 10 69.50 8.23 10.52
CA ARG A 10 70.98 8.27 10.64
C ARG A 10 71.73 9.61 10.70
N GLN A 11 71.97 10.02 11.95
CA GLN A 11 73.31 10.08 12.58
C GLN A 11 74.53 10.53 11.74
N VAL A 12 75.24 11.54 12.26
CA VAL A 12 76.68 11.77 12.01
C VAL A 12 77.43 11.66 13.36
N GLN A 13 78.71 11.29 13.31
CA GLN A 13 79.47 10.76 14.45
C GLN A 13 80.29 11.81 15.20
N SER A 14 80.49 11.59 16.51
CA SER A 14 81.58 12.22 17.26
C SER A 14 82.92 11.55 16.92
N ARG A 15 83.98 12.36 16.79
CA ARG A 15 85.39 11.91 16.78
C ARG A 15 86.25 12.89 17.56
N GLY A 16 86.82 12.45 18.67
CA GLY A 16 87.93 13.13 19.35
C GLY A 16 89.29 12.74 18.75
N VAL A 17 90.35 13.47 19.12
CA VAL A 17 91.75 13.21 18.72
C VAL A 17 92.67 13.35 19.95
N GLN A 18 93.70 12.49 20.05
CA GLN A 18 94.66 12.37 21.17
C GLN A 18 95.98 11.72 20.65
N THR A 19 97.15 11.83 21.30
CA THR A 19 97.60 12.68 22.43
C THR A 19 98.54 13.80 21.88
N SER A 20 99.61 14.37 22.46
CA SER A 20 100.38 14.26 23.73
C SER A 20 101.17 15.59 23.91
N GLY A 21 101.78 15.94 25.05
CA GLY A 21 101.92 15.26 26.35
C GLY A 21 103.39 14.99 26.73
N PHE A 22 103.92 15.70 27.73
CA PHE A 22 105.29 15.53 28.28
C PHE A 22 105.31 15.76 29.80
N THR A 23 106.05 14.94 30.55
CA THR A 23 106.16 15.02 32.03
C THR A 23 107.61 14.94 32.48
N VAL A 24 107.98 15.68 33.54
CA VAL A 24 109.29 15.56 34.21
C VAL A 24 109.07 15.48 35.74
N ARG A 25 109.91 14.70 36.44
CA ARG A 25 109.86 14.48 37.90
C ARG A 25 110.90 15.33 38.65
N ALA A 26 110.70 15.46 39.97
CA ALA A 26 111.64 15.56 41.11
C ALA A 26 113.15 15.87 40.85
N ASN A 27 113.89 16.55 41.74
CA ASN A 27 113.85 16.53 43.22
C ASN A 27 114.42 17.85 43.82
N PRO A 28 114.35 18.12 45.15
CA PRO A 28 114.78 19.40 45.74
C PRO A 28 116.25 19.44 46.23
N GLU A 29 116.60 20.57 46.85
CA GLU A 29 117.85 20.90 47.61
C GLU A 29 119.10 21.32 46.83
N ALA A 30 119.20 22.63 46.55
CA ALA A 30 120.42 23.45 46.70
C ALA A 30 120.02 24.93 46.89
N PHE A 31 120.84 25.75 47.57
CA PHE A 31 120.42 27.04 48.12
C PHE A 31 121.17 28.27 47.55
N GLY A 32 120.40 29.24 47.05
CA GLY A 32 120.67 30.69 47.18
C GLY A 32 121.71 31.38 46.28
N ALA A 33 121.23 32.28 45.39
CA ALA A 33 121.68 33.69 45.28
C ALA A 33 120.92 34.43 44.15
N GLY A 34 120.47 35.67 44.38
CA GLY A 34 120.02 36.59 43.31
C GLY A 34 118.62 37.20 43.46
N LEU A 35 118.46 38.24 44.30
CA LEU A 35 117.30 39.14 44.25
C LEU A 35 117.52 40.24 43.18
N SER A 36 116.43 40.76 42.60
CA SER A 36 116.14 42.22 42.45
C SER A 36 115.13 42.51 41.32
N ASN A 37 115.33 41.97 40.10
CA ASN A 37 114.74 42.52 38.87
C ASN A 37 113.47 41.81 38.34
N VAL A 38 112.57 41.36 39.22
CA VAL A 38 111.43 40.49 38.82
C VAL A 38 110.06 41.15 38.95
N ILE A 39 109.86 42.09 39.89
CA ILE A 39 108.53 42.55 40.31
C ILE A 39 107.78 43.29 39.19
N ASP A 40 108.37 44.32 38.57
CA ASP A 40 107.68 45.14 37.55
C ASP A 40 107.28 44.35 36.31
N LYS A 41 108.04 43.29 35.98
CA LYS A 41 107.78 42.45 34.80
C LYS A 41 106.56 41.55 34.98
N TYR A 42 106.15 41.28 36.22
CA TYR A 42 104.91 40.54 36.53
C TYR A 42 103.68 41.45 36.50
N ALA A 43 103.79 42.73 36.84
CA ALA A 43 102.66 43.66 36.84
C ALA A 43 102.00 43.80 35.45
N GLY A 44 102.79 43.94 34.39
CA GLY A 44 102.30 44.01 33.01
C GLY A 44 101.63 42.70 32.55
N VAL A 45 102.22 41.55 32.86
CA VAL A 45 101.66 40.23 32.54
C VAL A 45 100.36 39.97 33.30
N TYR A 46 100.27 40.42 34.55
CA TYR A 46 99.05 40.29 35.38
C TYR A 46 97.93 41.21 34.88
N ALA A 47 98.26 42.42 34.42
CA ALA A 47 97.29 43.32 33.77
C ALA A 47 96.75 42.74 32.46
N GLU A 48 97.62 42.19 31.60
CA GLU A 48 97.23 41.56 30.34
C GLU A 48 96.45 40.25 30.55
N ALA A 49 96.78 39.47 31.59
CA ALA A 49 96.00 38.31 32.00
C ALA A 49 94.62 38.70 32.54
N LYS A 50 94.53 39.76 33.36
CA LYS A 50 93.26 40.31 33.84
C LYS A 50 92.40 40.83 32.67
N GLN A 51 92.98 41.56 31.72
CA GLN A 51 92.26 42.03 30.53
C GLN A 51 91.70 40.87 29.70
N ARG A 52 92.46 39.77 29.55
CA ARG A 52 91.98 38.54 28.89
C ARG A 52 90.86 37.84 29.68
N ALA A 53 90.95 37.78 31.01
CA ALA A 53 89.88 37.25 31.86
C ALA A 53 88.59 38.10 31.78
N ASN A 54 88.71 39.42 31.80
CA ASN A 54 87.60 40.36 31.65
C ASN A 54 86.88 40.20 30.30
N VAL A 55 87.61 39.97 29.21
CA VAL A 55 87.04 39.65 27.89
C VAL A 55 86.32 38.30 27.91
N ALA A 56 86.90 37.27 28.53
CA ALA A 56 86.27 35.95 28.64
C ALA A 56 84.97 35.99 29.46
N LEU A 57 84.95 36.67 30.61
CA LEU A 57 83.74 36.88 31.42
C LEU A 57 82.65 37.67 30.67
N THR A 58 83.05 38.66 29.85
CA THR A 58 82.13 39.40 28.99
C THR A 58 81.52 38.48 27.92
N GLN A 59 82.32 37.60 27.31
CA GLN A 59 81.85 36.62 26.32
C GLN A 59 80.94 35.56 26.95
N GLU A 60 81.24 35.08 28.15
CA GLU A 60 80.41 34.14 28.91
C GLU A 60 79.04 34.76 29.26
N ALA A 61 79.03 36.00 29.75
CA ALA A 61 77.81 36.77 29.99
C ALA A 61 76.97 36.96 28.71
N SER A 62 77.63 37.26 27.59
CA SER A 62 76.99 37.44 26.27
C SER A 62 76.35 36.14 25.76
N LEU A 63 77.04 35.00 25.90
CA LEU A 63 76.53 33.67 25.54
C LEU A 63 75.41 33.19 26.46
N LYS A 64 75.47 33.53 27.76
CA LYS A 64 74.39 33.28 28.73
C LYS A 64 73.12 34.04 28.33
N LEU A 65 73.25 35.31 27.93
CA LEU A 65 72.13 36.12 27.47
C LEU A 65 71.57 35.65 26.11
N ASP A 66 72.41 35.24 25.15
CA ASP A 66 71.96 34.62 23.89
C ASP A 66 71.15 33.34 24.15
N SER A 67 71.61 32.48 25.07
CA SER A 67 70.90 31.25 25.44
C SER A 67 69.51 31.53 26.03
N ILE A 68 69.42 32.49 26.94
CA ILE A 68 68.16 32.91 27.59
C ILE A 68 67.22 33.60 26.60
N GLY A 69 67.75 34.47 25.72
CA GLY A 69 66.97 35.09 24.64
C GLY A 69 66.44 34.08 23.65
N ASN A 70 67.23 33.06 23.31
CA ASN A 70 66.80 31.97 22.44
C ASN A 70 65.70 31.10 23.08
N ASP A 71 65.76 30.83 24.38
CA ASP A 71 64.71 30.11 25.10
C ASP A 71 63.41 30.94 25.16
N LEU A 72 63.49 32.19 25.68
CA LEU A 72 62.36 33.13 25.73
C LEU A 72 61.69 33.36 24.36
N MET A 73 62.45 33.28 23.27
CA MET A 73 61.92 33.42 21.91
C MET A 73 61.39 32.11 21.33
N ASN A 74 62.18 31.03 21.36
CA ASN A 74 61.99 29.85 20.51
C ASN A 74 61.66 28.55 21.27
N ASN A 75 61.52 28.57 22.61
CA ASN A 75 61.09 27.41 23.37
C ASN A 75 59.69 26.92 22.91
N PRO A 76 59.50 25.61 22.63
CA PRO A 76 58.26 25.10 22.05
C PRO A 76 57.06 25.06 23.01
N GLU A 77 57.29 25.15 24.33
CA GLU A 77 56.23 25.11 25.35
C GLU A 77 55.82 26.51 25.85
N ASN A 78 56.77 27.45 25.94
CA ASN A 78 56.54 28.76 26.54
C ASN A 78 57.21 29.95 25.82
N GLY A 79 57.97 29.73 24.75
CA GLY A 79 58.68 30.78 24.01
C GLY A 79 57.74 31.63 23.15
N PHE A 80 58.07 32.90 22.93
CA PHE A 80 57.20 33.86 22.24
C PHE A 80 56.71 33.40 20.86
N MET A 81 57.57 32.73 20.08
CA MET A 81 57.25 32.21 18.75
C MET A 81 56.19 31.07 18.77
N SER A 82 55.95 30.43 19.92
CA SER A 82 54.89 29.43 20.08
C SER A 82 53.48 30.05 20.13
N LEU A 83 53.37 31.33 20.49
CA LEU A 83 52.11 32.05 20.62
C LEU A 83 51.52 32.35 19.24
N GLN A 84 50.21 32.13 19.07
CA GLN A 84 49.51 32.28 17.79
C GLN A 84 48.25 33.15 17.89
N GLY A 85 47.96 33.86 16.81
CA GLY A 85 46.82 34.77 16.69
C GLY A 85 46.74 35.75 17.86
N LYS A 86 45.53 35.90 18.43
CA LYS A 86 45.27 36.80 19.57
C LYS A 86 46.19 36.59 20.78
N ASN A 87 46.73 35.38 20.99
CA ASN A 87 47.58 35.09 22.14
C ASN A 87 49.01 35.66 22.02
N ALA A 88 49.45 36.05 20.82
CA ALA A 88 50.73 36.73 20.61
C ALA A 88 50.63 38.26 20.66
N ILE A 89 49.44 38.83 20.41
CA ILE A 89 49.22 40.27 20.31
C ILE A 89 49.40 40.94 21.67
N GLY A 90 50.24 41.98 21.75
CA GLY A 90 50.66 42.67 22.96
C GLY A 90 51.74 41.93 23.76
N LYS A 91 52.05 40.67 23.45
CA LYS A 91 53.00 39.86 24.24
C LYS A 91 54.47 40.14 23.91
N GLY A 92 54.81 40.72 22.75
CA GLY A 92 56.19 41.03 22.39
C GLY A 92 56.86 42.00 23.38
N GLN A 93 56.09 42.90 24.00
CA GLN A 93 56.58 43.80 25.04
C GLN A 93 56.83 43.07 26.38
N GLU A 94 55.98 42.14 26.78
CA GLU A 94 56.15 41.36 28.01
C GLU A 94 57.39 40.45 27.95
N TYR A 95 57.64 39.82 26.80
CA TYR A 95 58.84 39.00 26.60
C TYR A 95 60.11 39.85 26.47
N LEU A 96 60.02 41.08 25.92
CA LEU A 96 61.14 42.02 25.91
C LEU A 96 61.48 42.52 27.33
N GLN A 97 60.48 42.73 28.19
CA GLN A 97 60.71 43.05 29.61
C GLN A 97 61.38 41.90 30.37
N GLN A 98 60.99 40.65 30.08
CA GLN A 98 61.67 39.46 30.63
C GLN A 98 63.13 39.37 30.16
N PHE A 99 63.41 39.69 28.89
CA PHE A 99 64.78 39.76 28.37
C PHE A 99 65.59 40.87 29.05
N ASP A 100 65.01 42.06 29.22
CA ASP A 100 65.68 43.21 29.87
C ASP A 100 66.07 42.93 31.33
N ALA A 101 65.19 42.27 32.10
CA ALA A 101 65.50 41.86 33.47
C ALA A 101 66.70 40.88 33.55
N GLN A 102 66.93 40.09 32.50
CA GLN A 102 68.08 39.18 32.40
C GLN A 102 69.37 39.92 32.03
N ILE A 103 69.29 41.00 31.24
CA ILE A 103 70.42 41.93 31.03
C ILE A 103 70.86 42.50 32.38
N GLU A 104 69.93 43.03 33.18
CA GLU A 104 70.23 43.61 34.50
C GLU A 104 70.84 42.58 35.46
N SER A 105 70.26 41.37 35.51
CA SER A 105 70.79 40.28 36.36
C SER A 105 72.22 39.89 35.99
N ILE A 106 72.52 39.71 34.69
CA ILE A 106 73.86 39.29 34.23
C ILE A 106 74.87 40.43 34.39
N ALA A 107 74.47 41.68 34.18
CA ALA A 107 75.33 42.84 34.44
C ALA A 107 75.70 42.97 35.93
N GLY A 108 74.80 42.57 36.84
CA GLY A 108 75.05 42.53 38.28
C GLY A 108 76.07 41.47 38.73
N GLU A 109 76.20 40.36 37.99
CA GLU A 109 77.16 39.28 38.28
C GLU A 109 78.62 39.65 37.91
N LEU A 110 78.82 40.60 37.00
CA LEU A 110 80.15 40.93 36.48
C LEU A 110 80.99 41.73 37.51
N PRO A 111 82.27 41.37 37.74
CA PRO A 111 83.05 41.86 38.88
C PRO A 111 83.53 43.32 38.75
N ASP A 112 83.66 43.86 37.54
CA ASP A 112 84.16 45.21 37.30
C ASP A 112 83.40 45.98 36.22
N GLU A 113 83.56 47.30 36.26
CA GLU A 113 82.86 48.26 35.41
C GLU A 113 83.23 48.15 33.92
N GLN A 114 84.47 47.77 33.58
CA GLN A 114 84.90 47.65 32.18
C GLN A 114 84.23 46.43 31.52
N SER A 115 84.18 45.30 32.22
CA SER A 115 83.42 44.12 31.77
C SER A 115 81.93 44.40 31.68
N ARG A 116 81.32 45.10 32.65
CA ARG A 116 79.91 45.52 32.57
C ARG A 116 79.62 46.39 31.36
N ASN A 117 80.42 47.43 31.13
CA ASN A 117 80.22 48.35 30.01
C ASN A 117 80.40 47.65 28.64
N ALA A 118 81.34 46.69 28.56
CA ALA A 118 81.51 45.86 27.36
C ALA A 118 80.33 44.89 27.13
N PHE A 119 79.81 44.27 28.20
CA PHE A 119 78.62 43.42 28.13
C PHE A 119 77.37 44.19 27.72
N MET A 120 77.11 45.37 28.32
CA MET A 120 75.94 46.18 28.01
C MET A 120 75.87 46.60 26.54
N GLN A 121 77.01 46.85 25.89
CA GLN A 121 77.07 47.12 24.44
C GLN A 121 76.66 45.91 23.58
N GLN A 122 77.00 44.69 24.01
CA GLN A 122 76.61 43.45 23.31
C GLN A 122 75.15 43.09 23.59
N ALA A 123 74.72 43.17 24.85
CA ALA A 123 73.35 42.98 25.29
C ALA A 123 72.38 43.93 24.57
N GLN A 124 72.79 45.19 24.31
CA GLN A 124 71.99 46.13 23.53
C GLN A 124 71.77 45.67 22.08
N GLN A 125 72.75 45.01 21.45
CA GLN A 125 72.60 44.45 20.10
C GLN A 125 71.69 43.21 20.12
N GLN A 126 71.86 42.30 21.08
CA GLN A 126 70.97 41.14 21.27
C GLN A 126 69.52 41.60 21.53
N ARG A 127 69.32 42.63 22.37
CA ARG A 127 68.00 43.25 22.62
C ARG A 127 67.35 43.80 21.36
N ILE A 128 68.13 44.47 20.49
CA ILE A 128 67.64 44.97 19.20
C ILE A 128 67.22 43.80 18.29
N GLN A 129 67.97 42.69 18.27
CA GLN A 129 67.59 41.50 17.50
C GLN A 129 66.32 40.84 18.04
N PHE A 130 66.23 40.65 19.36
CA PHE A 130 65.07 40.10 20.06
C PHE A 130 63.80 40.92 19.76
N ALA A 131 63.85 42.25 19.93
CA ALA A 131 62.73 43.16 19.67
C ALA A 131 62.32 43.19 18.18
N ASN A 132 63.28 43.06 17.25
CA ASN A 132 62.97 42.94 15.82
C ASN A 132 62.31 41.60 15.47
N GLN A 133 62.71 40.49 16.13
CA GLN A 133 62.09 39.19 15.90
C GLN A 133 60.68 39.14 16.50
N SER A 134 60.50 39.57 17.75
CA SER A 134 59.17 39.58 18.38
C SER A 134 58.20 40.49 17.63
N GLY A 135 58.61 41.72 17.29
CA GLY A 135 57.77 42.64 16.51
C GLY A 135 57.35 42.10 15.13
N ARG A 136 58.22 41.34 14.45
CA ARG A 136 57.88 40.69 13.17
C ARG A 136 56.86 39.56 13.33
N HIS A 137 57.03 38.69 14.32
CA HIS A 137 56.08 37.61 14.61
C HIS A 137 54.74 38.18 15.07
N GLU A 138 54.74 39.18 15.95
CA GLU A 138 53.52 39.82 16.43
C GLU A 138 52.71 40.43 15.27
N LEU A 139 53.35 41.17 14.35
CA LEU A 139 52.68 41.72 13.16
C LEU A 139 52.13 40.65 12.21
N ASP A 140 52.78 39.49 12.09
CA ASP A 140 52.27 38.35 11.33
C ASP A 140 51.06 37.69 12.03
N GLN A 141 51.09 37.54 13.35
CA GLN A 141 49.97 37.01 14.14
C GLN A 141 48.77 37.96 14.18
N VAL A 142 48.98 39.29 14.21
CA VAL A 142 47.93 40.31 14.04
C VAL A 142 47.22 40.11 12.70
N ARG A 143 47.96 40.12 11.57
CA ARG A 143 47.38 39.95 10.23
C ARG A 143 46.63 38.63 10.07
N LYS A 144 47.17 37.53 10.61
CA LYS A 144 46.52 36.20 10.61
C LYS A 144 45.23 36.20 11.42
N TYR A 145 45.21 36.87 12.58
CA TYR A 145 44.02 37.00 13.40
C TYR A 145 42.95 37.87 12.71
N GLU A 146 43.33 39.01 12.13
CA GLU A 146 42.43 39.89 11.38
C GLU A 146 41.83 39.21 10.16
N ALA A 147 42.64 38.51 9.35
CA ALA A 147 42.15 37.72 8.22
C ALA A 147 41.19 36.61 8.65
N GLY A 148 41.50 35.90 9.75
CA GLY A 148 40.62 34.88 10.33
C GLY A 148 39.27 35.46 10.82
N MET A 149 39.30 36.61 11.49
CA MET A 149 38.11 37.33 11.92
C MET A 149 37.27 37.83 10.73
N GLN A 150 37.90 38.29 9.65
CA GLN A 150 37.22 38.71 8.42
C GLN A 150 36.53 37.53 7.73
N ILE A 151 37.23 36.40 7.57
CA ILE A 151 36.65 35.16 7.01
C ILE A 151 35.48 34.66 7.86
N GLY A 152 35.62 34.66 9.19
CA GLY A 152 34.55 34.29 10.12
C GLY A 152 33.33 35.20 10.01
N THR A 153 33.55 36.52 9.92
CA THR A 153 32.50 37.53 9.76
C THR A 153 31.74 37.34 8.44
N LEU A 154 32.47 37.20 7.32
CA LEU A 154 31.86 36.98 6.01
C LEU A 154 31.13 35.64 5.91
N SER A 155 31.62 34.59 6.57
CA SER A 155 30.95 33.29 6.66
C SER A 155 29.63 33.38 7.44
N ALA A 156 29.64 34.04 8.61
CA ALA A 156 28.44 34.29 9.40
C ALA A 156 27.42 35.16 8.65
N LEU A 157 27.88 36.14 7.86
CA LEU A 157 27.02 36.94 6.99
C LEU A 157 26.45 36.12 5.82
N SER A 158 27.20 35.19 5.22
CA SER A 158 26.63 34.25 4.23
C SER A 158 25.57 33.33 4.85
N GLN A 159 25.77 32.86 6.08
CA GLN A 159 24.75 32.11 6.82
C GLN A 159 23.50 32.96 7.09
N LYS A 160 23.67 34.22 7.52
CA LYS A 160 22.56 35.17 7.68
C LYS A 160 21.85 35.41 6.34
N ALA A 161 22.57 35.54 5.24
CA ALA A 161 22.03 35.77 3.90
C ALA A 161 21.12 34.64 3.39
N MET A 162 21.32 33.40 3.86
CA MET A 162 20.44 32.26 3.56
C MET A 162 19.09 32.30 4.29
N SER A 163 18.91 33.16 5.29
CA SER A 163 17.65 33.28 6.03
C SER A 163 16.62 34.12 5.24
N PRO A 164 15.32 33.74 5.22
CA PRO A 164 14.29 34.46 4.46
C PRO A 164 14.26 35.96 4.75
N GLY A 165 14.27 36.79 3.70
CA GLY A 165 14.29 38.26 3.79
C GLY A 165 15.63 38.89 4.18
N MET A 166 16.54 38.14 4.83
CA MET A 166 17.76 38.69 5.43
C MET A 166 18.89 39.00 4.43
N PHE A 167 18.77 38.56 3.18
CA PHE A 167 19.81 38.69 2.15
C PHE A 167 20.37 40.11 2.00
N ASN A 168 19.49 41.12 1.87
CA ASN A 168 19.91 42.50 1.63
C ASN A 168 20.67 43.08 2.83
N GLU A 169 20.24 42.79 4.05
CA GLU A 169 20.88 43.28 5.27
C GLU A 169 22.27 42.64 5.45
N ALA A 170 22.36 41.32 5.25
CA ALA A 170 23.64 40.61 5.25
C ALA A 170 24.59 41.12 4.16
N ALA A 171 24.08 41.42 2.96
CA ALA A 171 24.85 41.94 1.84
C ALA A 171 25.40 43.35 2.10
N ILE A 172 24.61 44.24 2.71
CA ILE A 172 25.07 45.58 3.12
C ILE A 172 26.19 45.47 4.16
N ASN A 173 26.01 44.63 5.18
CA ASN A 173 27.00 44.43 6.24
C ASN A 173 28.31 43.82 5.69
N ALA A 174 28.21 42.88 4.73
CA ALA A 174 29.37 42.27 4.09
C ALA A 174 30.14 43.28 3.22
N TYR A 175 29.44 44.11 2.45
CA TYR A 175 30.06 45.17 1.66
C TYR A 175 30.82 46.18 2.54
N GLN A 176 30.22 46.62 3.66
CA GLN A 176 30.88 47.49 4.64
C GLN A 176 32.12 46.83 5.27
N SER A 177 32.01 45.56 5.66
CA SER A 177 33.11 44.76 6.21
C SER A 177 34.28 44.62 5.22
N ILE A 178 34.01 44.30 3.95
CA ILE A 178 35.03 44.16 2.90
C ILE A 178 35.74 45.50 2.63
N ILE A 179 35.00 46.60 2.54
CA ILE A 179 35.57 47.95 2.38
C ILE A 179 36.44 48.33 3.58
N ALA A 180 35.97 48.09 4.81
CA ALA A 180 36.73 48.42 6.02
C ALA A 180 38.03 47.61 6.11
N TYR A 181 37.96 46.30 5.89
CA TYR A 181 39.12 45.40 5.90
C TYR A 181 40.13 45.79 4.81
N GLY A 182 39.69 45.95 3.57
CA GLY A 182 40.56 46.27 2.43
C GLY A 182 41.27 47.62 2.59
N LYS A 183 40.56 48.65 3.06
CA LYS A 183 41.16 49.96 3.37
C LYS A 183 42.20 49.88 4.47
N ALA A 184 41.97 49.10 5.53
CA ALA A 184 42.96 48.89 6.60
C ALA A 184 44.21 48.14 6.10
N HIS A 185 44.07 47.29 5.08
CA HIS A 185 45.16 46.48 4.51
C HIS A 185 45.83 47.11 3.28
N GLY A 186 45.39 48.28 2.82
CA GLY A 186 45.95 48.96 1.66
C GLY A 186 45.58 48.31 0.30
N GLN A 187 44.49 47.55 0.24
CA GLN A 187 43.99 46.96 -1.00
C GLN A 187 43.53 48.03 -2.01
N SER A 188 43.64 47.73 -3.30
CA SER A 188 43.14 48.59 -4.37
C SER A 188 41.61 48.63 -4.42
N GLN A 189 41.06 49.63 -5.11
CA GLN A 189 39.61 49.75 -5.34
C GLN A 189 39.07 48.51 -6.07
N GLU A 190 39.84 48.00 -7.04
CA GLU A 190 39.55 46.82 -7.85
C GLU A 190 39.63 45.53 -7.04
N GLU A 191 40.60 45.40 -6.12
CA GLU A 191 40.70 44.26 -5.20
C GLU A 191 39.51 44.22 -4.23
N ILE A 192 39.13 45.38 -3.66
CA ILE A 192 37.96 45.51 -2.78
C ILE A 192 36.68 45.13 -3.53
N GLU A 193 36.52 45.59 -4.78
CA GLU A 193 35.35 45.26 -5.59
C GLU A 193 35.34 43.79 -6.05
N ALA A 194 36.49 43.19 -6.38
CA ALA A 194 36.60 41.76 -6.67
C ALA A 194 36.22 40.88 -5.46
N ASN A 195 36.72 41.22 -4.27
CA ASN A 195 36.37 40.55 -3.02
C ASN A 195 34.86 40.66 -2.72
N TRP A 196 34.26 41.83 -2.96
CA TRP A 196 32.81 42.04 -2.86
C TRP A 196 32.02 41.19 -3.86
N VAL A 197 32.39 41.22 -5.14
CA VAL A 197 31.73 40.46 -6.21
C VAL A 197 31.76 38.96 -5.92
N GLN A 198 32.91 38.42 -5.51
CA GLN A 198 33.07 37.03 -5.13
C GLN A 198 32.14 36.63 -3.97
N TRP A 199 32.14 37.39 -2.87
CA TRP A 199 31.26 37.12 -1.73
C TRP A 199 29.78 37.22 -2.11
N ARG A 200 29.40 38.30 -2.82
CA ARG A 200 28.03 38.60 -3.25
C ARG A 200 27.44 37.46 -4.08
N GLU A 201 28.20 36.94 -5.02
CA GLU A 201 27.74 35.88 -5.93
C GLU A 201 27.65 34.53 -5.24
N GLN A 202 28.60 34.21 -4.35
CA GLN A 202 28.57 32.99 -3.56
C GLN A 202 27.40 32.99 -2.57
N ALA A 203 27.18 34.10 -1.84
CA ALA A 203 26.05 34.27 -0.93
C ALA A 203 24.72 34.28 -1.69
N GLY A 204 24.63 34.95 -2.84
CA GLY A 204 23.45 34.97 -3.71
C GLY A 204 23.05 33.57 -4.19
N LYS A 205 24.04 32.76 -4.57
CA LYS A 205 23.82 31.35 -4.91
C LYS A 205 23.33 30.55 -3.70
N GLN A 206 24.04 30.62 -2.57
CA GLN A 206 23.70 29.87 -1.35
C GLN A 206 22.29 30.18 -0.84
N ALA A 207 21.90 31.46 -0.80
CA ALA A 207 20.57 31.88 -0.38
C ALA A 207 19.47 31.41 -1.34
N THR A 208 19.72 31.46 -2.66
CA THR A 208 18.75 30.98 -3.64
C THR A 208 18.64 29.45 -3.64
N ASP A 209 19.75 28.73 -3.40
CA ASP A 209 19.75 27.27 -3.17
C ASP A 209 18.96 26.89 -1.90
N ALA A 210 19.04 27.68 -0.83
CA ALA A 210 18.26 27.46 0.39
C ALA A 210 16.76 27.66 0.15
N ILE A 211 16.36 28.73 -0.55
CA ILE A 211 14.97 29.01 -0.92
C ILE A 211 14.41 27.90 -1.83
N TYR A 212 15.17 27.48 -2.85
CA TYR A 212 14.83 26.31 -3.68
C TYR A 212 14.60 25.07 -2.82
N THR A 213 15.47 24.82 -1.84
CA THR A 213 15.41 23.59 -1.03
C THR A 213 14.16 23.57 -0.14
N ALA A 214 13.77 24.72 0.42
CA ALA A 214 12.51 24.85 1.16
C ALA A 214 11.27 24.69 0.25
N LEU A 215 11.31 25.25 -0.97
CA LEU A 215 10.24 25.06 -1.96
C LEU A 215 10.11 23.59 -2.37
N TYR A 216 11.22 22.94 -2.69
CA TYR A 216 11.30 21.51 -3.04
C TYR A 216 10.70 20.64 -1.94
N GLN A 217 11.15 20.78 -0.69
CA GLN A 217 10.63 19.99 0.43
C GLN A 217 9.12 20.18 0.64
N ARG A 218 8.61 21.40 0.47
CA ARG A 218 7.17 21.71 0.62
C ARG A 218 6.29 21.16 -0.52
N LYS A 219 6.84 21.00 -1.73
CA LYS A 219 6.08 20.50 -2.90
C LYS A 219 6.31 19.02 -3.23
N MET A 220 7.43 18.45 -2.78
CA MET A 220 7.80 17.03 -3.00
C MET A 220 7.77 16.18 -1.71
N GLY A 221 7.45 16.77 -0.56
CA GLY A 221 7.25 16.06 0.70
C GLY A 221 5.92 15.28 0.75
N PRO A 222 5.67 14.49 1.81
CA PRO A 222 4.52 13.59 1.90
C PRO A 222 3.15 14.28 1.74
N ASP A 223 3.01 15.49 2.24
CA ASP A 223 1.78 16.31 2.17
C ASP A 223 1.73 17.23 0.94
N GLY A 224 2.67 17.08 0.00
CA GLY A 224 2.82 17.93 -1.18
C GLY A 224 1.63 17.83 -2.14
N LYS A 225 0.85 18.92 -2.24
CA LYS A 225 -0.27 19.02 -3.18
C LYS A 225 0.11 19.74 -4.47
N ILE A 226 -0.45 19.24 -5.57
CA ILE A 226 -0.48 19.94 -6.86
C ILE A 226 -1.73 20.80 -6.87
N ASP A 227 -1.55 22.09 -6.62
CA ASP A 227 -2.62 23.08 -6.66
C ASP A 227 -2.93 23.41 -8.13
N VAL A 228 -3.96 22.75 -8.69
CA VAL A 228 -4.38 22.97 -10.09
C VAL A 228 -5.28 24.21 -10.16
N THR A 229 -5.00 25.10 -11.11
CA THR A 229 -5.72 26.36 -11.31
C THR A 229 -6.61 26.31 -12.55
N ASP A 230 -7.84 26.83 -12.47
CA ASP A 230 -8.81 26.83 -13.58
C ASP A 230 -8.35 27.61 -14.82
N THR A 231 -7.44 28.56 -14.64
CA THR A 231 -6.77 29.29 -15.72
C THR A 231 -5.39 29.68 -15.23
N ALA A 232 -4.36 29.34 -16.01
CA ALA A 232 -2.98 29.67 -15.67
C ALA A 232 -2.73 31.19 -15.78
N SER A 233 -2.03 31.75 -14.80
CA SER A 233 -1.53 33.12 -14.80
C SER A 233 -0.46 33.33 -15.88
N GLU A 234 -0.19 34.58 -16.25
CA GLU A 234 0.92 34.93 -17.14
C GLU A 234 2.27 34.38 -16.62
N GLY A 235 2.51 34.49 -15.30
CA GLY A 235 3.69 33.93 -14.64
C GLY A 235 3.78 32.40 -14.73
N GLN A 236 2.66 31.67 -14.58
CA GLN A 236 2.60 30.21 -14.77
C GLN A 236 2.89 29.82 -16.23
N LEU A 237 2.22 30.48 -17.20
CA LEU A 237 2.38 30.24 -18.63
C LEU A 237 3.83 30.51 -19.06
N PHE A 238 4.40 31.65 -18.68
CA PHE A 238 5.78 31.99 -18.97
C PHE A 238 6.77 31.00 -18.33
N SER A 239 6.48 30.49 -17.12
CA SER A 239 7.32 29.46 -16.48
C SER A 239 7.34 28.15 -17.28
N ALA A 240 6.18 27.71 -17.80
CA ALA A 240 6.08 26.56 -18.68
C ALA A 240 6.77 26.81 -20.04
N MET A 241 6.69 28.03 -20.58
CA MET A 241 7.41 28.42 -21.81
C MET A 241 8.92 28.34 -21.62
N ILE A 242 9.49 28.91 -20.55
CA ILE A 242 10.93 28.85 -20.26
C ILE A 242 11.44 27.40 -20.17
N TRP A 243 10.63 26.49 -19.62
CA TRP A 243 10.94 25.07 -19.64
C TRP A 243 10.94 24.48 -21.06
N HIS A 244 9.94 24.80 -21.88
CA HIS A 244 9.82 24.26 -23.24
C HIS A 244 10.76 24.89 -24.28
N GLU A 245 11.16 26.14 -24.10
CA GLU A 245 12.09 26.86 -24.99
C GLU A 245 13.55 26.45 -24.79
N SER A 246 13.98 26.25 -23.53
CA SER A 246 15.40 26.07 -23.20
C SER A 246 15.70 25.06 -22.11
N GLY A 247 14.68 24.49 -21.44
CA GLY A 247 14.85 23.79 -20.17
C GLY A 247 15.41 24.70 -19.07
N GLY A 248 15.19 26.03 -19.16
CA GLY A 248 15.78 27.03 -18.26
C GLY A 248 17.24 27.42 -18.57
N ASN A 249 17.84 26.97 -19.68
CA ASN A 249 19.27 27.18 -19.94
C ASN A 249 19.54 28.42 -20.81
N GLN A 250 20.39 29.33 -20.34
CA GLN A 250 20.93 30.42 -21.18
C GLN A 250 22.07 29.94 -22.08
N PHE A 251 22.83 28.92 -21.63
CA PHE A 251 24.05 28.46 -22.26
C PHE A 251 23.97 26.98 -22.66
N GLY A 252 24.67 26.62 -23.74
CA GLY A 252 24.91 25.25 -24.16
C GLY A 252 25.91 24.51 -23.26
N LYS A 253 26.12 23.22 -23.54
CA LYS A 253 27.02 22.34 -22.75
C LYS A 253 28.51 22.74 -22.82
N ASP A 254 28.87 23.56 -23.79
CA ASP A 254 30.20 24.13 -24.00
C ASP A 254 30.37 25.54 -23.37
N GLY A 255 29.31 26.09 -22.77
CA GLY A 255 29.29 27.45 -22.21
C GLY A 255 29.00 28.56 -23.23
N SER A 256 28.78 28.24 -24.51
CA SER A 256 28.30 29.21 -25.50
C SER A 256 26.83 29.60 -25.24
N PRO A 257 26.33 30.76 -25.70
CA PRO A 257 24.91 31.07 -25.64
C PRO A 257 24.05 30.01 -26.36
N LEU A 258 22.94 29.59 -25.76
CA LEU A 258 22.07 28.56 -26.33
C LEU A 258 21.28 29.12 -27.51
N VAL A 259 21.65 28.73 -28.74
CA VAL A 259 20.99 29.18 -29.98
C VAL A 259 20.20 28.04 -30.63
N SER A 260 18.93 28.28 -30.97
CA SER A 260 18.14 27.35 -31.78
C SER A 260 18.50 27.41 -33.29
N PRO A 261 18.11 26.41 -34.10
CA PRO A 261 18.37 26.42 -35.55
C PRO A 261 17.77 27.61 -36.33
N LYS A 262 16.86 28.38 -35.71
CA LYS A 262 16.24 29.59 -36.28
C LYS A 262 16.95 30.89 -35.85
N GLY A 263 17.93 30.84 -34.93
CA GLY A 263 18.64 32.01 -34.42
C GLY A 263 18.05 32.63 -33.14
N ALA A 264 17.08 31.97 -32.49
CA ALA A 264 16.57 32.42 -31.21
C ALA A 264 17.55 32.05 -30.08
N VAL A 265 17.69 32.90 -29.06
CA VAL A 265 18.78 32.79 -28.07
C VAL A 265 18.27 32.72 -26.63
N GLY A 266 18.96 31.89 -25.84
CA GLY A 266 18.98 31.94 -24.39
C GLY A 266 17.77 31.33 -23.72
N VAL A 267 17.59 31.66 -22.44
CA VAL A 267 16.60 31.05 -21.56
C VAL A 267 15.16 31.20 -22.07
N ALA A 268 14.84 32.31 -22.73
CA ALA A 268 13.51 32.59 -23.28
C ALA A 268 13.40 32.44 -24.80
N GLN A 269 14.47 31.97 -25.48
CA GLN A 269 14.56 31.86 -26.94
C GLN A 269 14.04 33.12 -27.67
N VAL A 270 14.55 34.29 -27.28
CA VAL A 270 14.22 35.55 -27.94
C VAL A 270 15.03 35.67 -29.23
N MET A 271 14.35 35.84 -30.37
CA MET A 271 14.96 36.15 -31.68
C MET A 271 15.62 37.53 -31.68
N GLU A 272 16.73 37.70 -32.41
CA GLU A 272 17.44 38.99 -32.46
C GLU A 272 16.56 40.12 -33.01
N ASP A 273 15.79 39.85 -34.08
CA ASP A 273 14.85 40.81 -34.69
C ASP A 273 13.72 41.25 -33.73
N THR A 274 13.33 40.37 -32.80
CA THR A 274 12.32 40.66 -31.76
C THR A 274 12.95 41.43 -30.58
N GLY A 275 14.26 41.31 -30.39
CA GLY A 275 15.02 41.87 -29.27
C GLY A 275 14.78 43.37 -28.99
N PRO A 276 14.87 44.26 -29.99
CA PRO A 276 14.62 45.69 -29.79
C PRO A 276 13.21 46.04 -29.30
N GLU A 277 12.18 45.36 -29.82
CA GLU A 277 10.79 45.57 -29.38
C GLU A 277 10.56 44.97 -27.99
N ALA A 278 11.09 43.77 -27.73
CA ALA A 278 11.06 43.15 -26.41
C ALA A 278 11.77 44.01 -25.34
N ALA A 279 12.89 44.66 -25.69
CA ALA A 279 13.60 45.61 -24.81
C ALA A 279 12.77 46.87 -24.53
N ARG A 280 12.13 47.43 -25.57
CA ARG A 280 11.20 48.57 -25.44
C ARG A 280 10.02 48.22 -24.53
N LEU A 281 9.42 47.04 -24.69
CA LEU A 281 8.34 46.53 -23.83
C LEU A 281 8.82 46.28 -22.39
N ALA A 282 10.04 45.75 -22.22
CA ALA A 282 10.66 45.51 -20.92
C ALA A 282 11.18 46.79 -20.23
N GLY A 283 11.07 47.97 -20.85
CA GLY A 283 11.55 49.24 -20.30
C GLY A 283 13.07 49.27 -20.09
N VAL A 284 13.83 48.68 -21.01
CA VAL A 284 15.31 48.67 -21.01
C VAL A 284 15.86 49.08 -22.38
N PRO A 285 17.07 49.68 -22.47
CA PRO A 285 17.74 49.84 -23.75
C PRO A 285 18.06 48.46 -24.35
N TRP A 286 18.01 48.34 -25.68
CA TRP A 286 18.46 47.13 -26.38
C TRP A 286 19.97 46.95 -26.22
N ASP A 287 20.36 45.78 -25.74
CA ASP A 287 21.74 45.40 -25.47
C ASP A 287 21.98 43.96 -25.96
N ARG A 288 22.68 43.83 -27.09
CA ARG A 288 22.95 42.54 -27.75
C ARG A 288 23.85 41.63 -26.93
N ASP A 289 24.79 42.20 -26.17
CA ASP A 289 25.68 41.40 -25.32
C ASP A 289 24.89 40.81 -24.14
N LYS A 290 24.06 41.60 -23.46
CA LYS A 290 23.19 41.08 -22.39
C LYS A 290 22.14 40.10 -22.88
N TRP A 291 21.64 40.24 -24.12
CA TRP A 291 20.73 39.25 -24.73
C TRP A 291 21.41 37.88 -24.94
N LEU A 292 22.69 37.86 -25.33
CA LEU A 292 23.51 36.64 -25.42
C LEU A 292 23.93 36.10 -24.04
N ASN A 293 24.33 36.99 -23.12
CA ASN A 293 25.18 36.61 -21.98
C ASN A 293 24.58 36.89 -20.58
N ASP A 294 23.43 37.55 -20.44
CA ASP A 294 22.72 37.68 -19.14
C ASP A 294 21.34 36.98 -19.17
N PRO A 295 21.17 35.82 -18.50
CA PRO A 295 19.89 35.13 -18.39
C PRO A 295 18.77 36.01 -17.83
N ARG A 296 19.08 36.96 -16.93
CA ARG A 296 18.08 37.87 -16.36
C ARG A 296 17.55 38.84 -17.41
N TYR A 297 18.44 39.39 -18.24
CA TYR A 297 18.06 40.30 -19.31
C TYR A 297 17.26 39.54 -20.39
N ASN A 298 17.75 38.39 -20.85
CA ASN A 298 17.08 37.54 -21.83
C ASN A 298 15.67 37.09 -21.35
N ALA A 299 15.53 36.61 -20.11
CA ALA A 299 14.23 36.28 -19.52
C ALA A 299 13.30 37.48 -19.41
N LYS A 300 13.79 38.67 -19.02
CA LYS A 300 12.98 39.89 -18.94
C LYS A 300 12.44 40.31 -20.32
N LEU A 301 13.23 40.14 -21.38
CA LEU A 301 12.77 40.39 -22.75
C LEU A 301 11.63 39.44 -23.13
N GLY A 302 11.82 38.13 -22.90
CA GLY A 302 10.79 37.12 -23.17
C GLY A 302 9.49 37.38 -22.40
N GLN A 303 9.58 37.70 -21.11
CA GLN A 303 8.42 37.97 -20.26
C GLN A 303 7.62 39.18 -20.78
N ALA A 304 8.30 40.29 -21.09
CA ALA A 304 7.64 41.50 -21.58
C ALA A 304 7.03 41.32 -22.99
N TYR A 305 7.66 40.52 -23.85
CA TYR A 305 7.11 40.19 -25.16
C TYR A 305 5.91 39.24 -25.05
N PHE A 306 5.94 38.26 -24.13
CA PHE A 306 4.80 37.37 -23.88
C PHE A 306 3.60 38.10 -23.25
N GLY A 307 3.82 38.96 -22.26
CA GLY A 307 2.76 39.81 -21.68
C GLY A 307 2.13 40.74 -22.71
N ALA A 308 2.88 41.19 -23.73
CA ALA A 308 2.32 41.90 -24.87
C ALA A 308 1.42 41.01 -25.76
N GLN A 309 1.73 39.72 -25.93
CA GLN A 309 0.83 38.78 -26.61
C GLN A 309 -0.42 38.49 -25.77
N MET A 310 -0.27 38.23 -24.46
CA MET A 310 -1.41 38.05 -23.54
C MET A 310 -2.37 39.24 -23.63
N LYS A 311 -1.83 40.46 -23.55
CA LYS A 311 -2.62 41.69 -23.70
C LYS A 311 -3.25 41.86 -25.09
N LYS A 312 -2.61 41.40 -26.16
CA LYS A 312 -3.16 41.47 -27.53
C LYS A 312 -4.37 40.55 -27.72
N TYR A 313 -4.37 39.39 -27.08
CA TYR A 313 -5.41 38.36 -27.22
C TYR A 313 -6.34 38.26 -26.00
N ASP A 314 -6.58 39.38 -25.31
CA ASP A 314 -7.50 39.49 -24.15
C ASP A 314 -7.25 38.44 -23.06
N ASN A 315 -5.96 38.16 -22.79
CA ASN A 315 -5.45 37.13 -21.89
C ASN A 315 -5.82 35.68 -22.25
N ASN A 316 -6.24 35.40 -23.50
CA ASN A 316 -6.42 34.03 -23.98
C ASN A 316 -5.05 33.32 -24.07
N PRO A 317 -4.82 32.24 -23.29
CA PRO A 317 -3.51 31.60 -23.20
C PRO A 317 -3.14 30.84 -24.47
N VAL A 318 -4.10 30.20 -25.15
CA VAL A 318 -3.88 29.45 -26.39
C VAL A 318 -3.40 30.38 -27.50
N LEU A 319 -4.07 31.53 -27.68
CA LEU A 319 -3.71 32.51 -28.70
C LEU A 319 -2.35 33.18 -28.40
N ALA A 320 -2.10 33.57 -27.14
CA ALA A 320 -0.87 34.24 -26.75
C ALA A 320 0.37 33.32 -26.86
N VAL A 321 0.26 32.07 -26.41
CA VAL A 321 1.33 31.06 -26.51
C VAL A 321 1.60 30.69 -27.97
N ALA A 322 0.55 30.56 -28.79
CA ALA A 322 0.69 30.36 -30.23
C ALA A 322 1.41 31.55 -30.91
N ALA A 323 1.10 32.79 -30.49
CA ALA A 323 1.66 34.00 -31.07
C ALA A 323 3.12 34.27 -30.64
N TYR A 324 3.55 33.74 -29.49
CA TYR A 324 4.96 33.74 -29.10
C TYR A 324 5.79 32.85 -30.03
N ASN A 325 5.33 31.62 -30.27
CA ASN A 325 6.07 30.61 -31.04
C ASN A 325 5.97 30.78 -32.58
N ALA A 326 4.80 31.12 -33.12
CA ALA A 326 4.56 31.26 -34.57
C ALA A 326 4.50 32.72 -35.06
N GLY A 327 4.60 33.69 -34.14
CA GLY A 327 4.42 35.11 -34.43
C GLY A 327 2.94 35.53 -34.50
N PRO A 328 2.60 36.76 -34.06
CA PRO A 328 1.20 37.21 -34.01
C PRO A 328 0.50 37.25 -35.36
N GLY A 329 1.21 37.49 -36.46
CA GLY A 329 0.62 37.53 -37.81
C GLY A 329 0.08 36.18 -38.29
N ALA A 330 0.67 35.06 -37.85
CA ALA A 330 0.18 33.72 -38.16
C ALA A 330 -1.14 33.44 -37.42
N VAL A 331 -1.18 33.76 -36.12
CA VAL A 331 -2.37 33.59 -35.27
C VAL A 331 -3.53 34.47 -35.73
N ASP A 332 -3.29 35.73 -36.11
CA ASP A 332 -4.31 36.60 -36.72
C ASP A 332 -4.89 36.03 -38.02
N GLY A 333 -4.09 35.29 -38.79
CA GLY A 333 -4.52 34.55 -39.99
C GLY A 333 -5.35 33.31 -39.65
N TRP A 334 -4.99 32.59 -38.59
CA TRP A 334 -5.71 31.41 -38.12
C TRP A 334 -7.07 31.77 -37.51
N ILE A 335 -7.15 32.84 -36.71
CA ILE A 335 -8.41 33.39 -36.18
C ILE A 335 -9.39 33.70 -37.32
N LYS A 336 -8.92 34.35 -38.40
CA LYS A 336 -9.73 34.65 -39.59
C LYS A 336 -10.18 33.40 -40.38
N LYS A 337 -9.51 32.26 -40.20
CA LYS A 337 -9.77 31.02 -40.95
C LYS A 337 -10.61 30.00 -40.17
N PHE A 338 -10.45 29.95 -38.85
CA PHE A 338 -11.06 28.94 -37.97
C PHE A 338 -12.15 29.50 -37.04
N GLY A 339 -12.23 30.82 -36.88
CA GLY A 339 -13.02 31.48 -35.85
C GLY A 339 -12.15 31.97 -34.69
N ASP A 340 -12.68 32.92 -33.91
CA ASP A 340 -12.00 33.47 -32.75
C ASP A 340 -12.49 32.79 -31.45
N PRO A 341 -11.64 32.04 -30.73
CA PRO A 341 -12.08 31.35 -29.51
C PRO A 341 -12.49 32.29 -28.38
N ARG A 342 -12.05 33.56 -28.39
CA ARG A 342 -12.51 34.59 -27.44
C ARG A 342 -13.99 34.94 -27.60
N THR A 343 -14.55 34.66 -28.78
CA THR A 343 -15.96 34.95 -29.12
C THR A 343 -16.87 33.72 -28.99
N GLY A 344 -16.31 32.54 -28.66
CA GLY A 344 -17.05 31.28 -28.67
C GLY A 344 -17.35 30.72 -30.06
N ALA A 345 -16.84 31.33 -31.14
CA ALA A 345 -17.00 30.84 -32.52
C ALA A 345 -16.31 29.47 -32.78
N VAL A 346 -15.35 29.12 -31.92
CA VAL A 346 -14.61 27.85 -31.88
C VAL A 346 -14.11 27.65 -30.45
N SER A 347 -13.89 26.43 -29.97
CA SER A 347 -13.29 26.21 -28.64
C SER A 347 -11.77 26.46 -28.66
N ASN A 348 -11.14 26.65 -27.49
CA ASN A 348 -9.68 26.79 -27.38
C ASN A 348 -8.96 25.52 -27.86
N GLU A 349 -9.54 24.37 -27.56
CA GLU A 349 -9.02 23.03 -27.87
C GLU A 349 -9.17 22.75 -29.37
N GLN A 350 -10.32 23.11 -29.96
CA GLN A 350 -10.56 23.06 -31.40
C GLN A 350 -9.63 24.00 -32.18
N PHE A 351 -9.43 25.23 -31.69
CA PHE A 351 -8.50 26.17 -32.29
C PHE A 351 -7.06 25.64 -32.25
N ALA A 352 -6.61 25.14 -31.08
CA ALA A 352 -5.29 24.54 -30.93
C ALA A 352 -5.11 23.33 -31.85
N ALA A 353 -6.10 22.44 -31.95
CA ALA A 353 -6.08 21.29 -32.85
C ALA A 353 -5.99 21.70 -34.34
N ALA A 354 -6.57 22.84 -34.72
CA ALA A 354 -6.54 23.36 -36.08
C ALA A 354 -5.23 24.07 -36.49
N ILE A 355 -4.30 24.32 -35.56
CA ILE A 355 -3.01 25.00 -35.83
C ILE A 355 -2.22 24.23 -36.92
N PRO A 356 -1.94 24.82 -38.10
CA PRO A 356 -1.30 24.10 -39.22
C PRO A 356 0.17 23.75 -39.00
N TYR A 357 0.85 24.41 -38.06
CA TYR A 357 2.25 24.12 -37.76
C TYR A 357 2.33 23.10 -36.63
N ASP A 358 2.78 21.88 -36.95
CA ASP A 358 2.89 20.79 -35.98
C ASP A 358 3.78 21.16 -34.78
N GLU A 359 4.84 21.93 -35.00
CA GLU A 359 5.71 22.50 -33.96
C GLU A 359 4.89 23.34 -32.97
N THR A 360 4.18 24.36 -33.46
CA THR A 360 3.35 25.27 -32.65
C THR A 360 2.17 24.56 -32.01
N ARG A 361 1.50 23.64 -32.70
CA ARG A 361 0.37 22.86 -32.17
C ARG A 361 0.79 22.04 -30.95
N ASN A 362 1.92 21.35 -31.05
CA ASN A 362 2.49 20.60 -29.92
C ASN A 362 3.00 21.52 -28.81
N TYR A 363 3.61 22.66 -29.14
CA TYR A 363 4.09 23.65 -28.17
C TYR A 363 2.95 24.23 -27.33
N VAL A 364 1.86 24.67 -27.96
CA VAL A 364 0.67 25.22 -27.30
C VAL A 364 0.07 24.22 -26.32
N ALA A 365 -0.15 22.98 -26.74
CA ALA A 365 -0.70 21.92 -25.89
C ALA A 365 0.23 21.55 -24.71
N LYS A 366 1.56 21.64 -24.90
CA LYS A 366 2.55 21.41 -23.85
C LYS A 366 2.57 22.53 -22.80
N VAL A 367 2.64 23.79 -23.23
CA VAL A 367 2.68 24.96 -22.33
C VAL A 367 1.37 25.12 -21.56
N THR A 368 0.22 25.11 -22.24
CA THR A 368 -1.08 25.38 -21.59
C THR A 368 -1.49 24.29 -20.60
N GLY A 369 -1.28 23.02 -20.94
CA GLY A 369 -1.59 21.89 -20.05
C GLY A 369 -0.67 21.75 -18.84
N SER A 370 0.55 22.31 -18.88
CA SER A 370 1.51 22.25 -17.77
C SER A 370 1.47 23.45 -16.85
N ALA A 371 1.23 24.65 -17.39
CA ALA A 371 1.20 25.89 -16.63
C ALA A 371 0.21 25.85 -15.44
N VAL A 372 -0.96 25.23 -15.62
CA VAL A 372 -2.02 25.13 -14.59
C VAL A 372 -1.59 24.39 -13.31
N GLY A 373 -0.56 23.52 -13.39
CA GLY A 373 0.01 22.79 -12.26
C GLY A 373 1.24 23.47 -11.63
N ILE A 374 1.80 24.51 -12.25
CA ILE A 374 2.93 25.27 -11.68
C ILE A 374 2.40 26.14 -10.52
N SER A 375 2.98 25.99 -9.33
CA SER A 375 2.60 26.82 -8.17
C SER A 375 2.96 28.29 -8.42
N GLN A 376 2.12 29.24 -8.03
CA GLN A 376 2.37 30.68 -8.25
C GLN A 376 3.70 31.14 -7.62
N ASP A 377 4.05 30.62 -6.45
CA ASP A 377 5.31 30.87 -5.72
C ASP A 377 6.50 30.01 -6.21
N ALA A 378 6.27 29.13 -7.18
CA ALA A 378 7.28 28.40 -7.94
C ALA A 378 7.47 28.97 -9.36
N THR A 379 6.84 30.09 -9.71
CA THR A 379 7.01 30.72 -11.02
C THR A 379 8.42 31.28 -11.24
N MET A 380 8.80 31.39 -12.50
CA MET A 380 10.05 32.02 -12.92
C MET A 380 10.13 33.50 -12.51
N GLU A 381 8.97 34.18 -12.48
CA GLU A 381 8.83 35.54 -11.94
C GLU A 381 9.18 35.59 -10.44
N SER A 382 8.69 34.64 -9.65
CA SER A 382 9.03 34.53 -8.22
C SER A 382 10.53 34.38 -8.01
N LEU A 383 11.20 33.50 -8.78
CA LEU A 383 12.66 33.35 -8.77
C LEU A 383 13.37 34.66 -9.15
N MET A 384 12.96 35.30 -10.25
CA MET A 384 13.60 36.53 -10.75
C MET A 384 13.45 37.73 -9.80
N SER A 385 12.40 37.74 -8.96
CA SER A 385 12.16 38.77 -7.95
C SER A 385 13.15 38.72 -6.78
N LEU A 386 13.79 37.56 -6.51
CA LEU A 386 14.61 37.36 -5.32
C LEU A 386 15.85 38.27 -5.31
N PRO A 387 16.17 38.97 -4.21
CA PRO A 387 17.40 39.76 -4.14
C PRO A 387 18.67 38.91 -4.30
N SER A 388 18.64 37.68 -3.77
CA SER A 388 19.71 36.70 -3.91
C SER A 388 19.91 36.21 -5.35
N TRP A 389 18.83 36.13 -6.14
CA TRP A 389 18.90 35.83 -7.57
C TRP A 389 19.66 36.93 -8.32
N ASN A 390 19.31 38.19 -8.06
CA ASN A 390 19.89 39.34 -8.72
C ASN A 390 21.42 39.44 -8.50
N ALA A 391 21.87 39.03 -7.31
CA ALA A 391 23.26 39.03 -6.86
C ALA A 391 24.21 38.02 -7.56
N MET A 392 23.69 36.98 -8.22
CA MET A 392 24.49 35.93 -8.89
C MET A 392 25.06 36.36 -10.26
N ASN A 393 26.18 35.75 -10.68
CA ASN A 393 26.66 35.82 -12.08
C ASN A 393 25.79 35.03 -13.08
N PRO A 394 25.93 35.27 -14.40
CA PRO A 394 25.16 34.58 -15.43
C PRO A 394 25.18 33.04 -15.40
N SER A 395 26.33 32.43 -15.09
CA SER A 395 26.45 30.96 -15.06
C SER A 395 25.64 30.36 -13.90
N ASN A 396 25.81 30.92 -12.69
CA ASN A 396 25.00 30.53 -11.53
C ASN A 396 23.50 30.81 -11.74
N LYS A 397 23.15 31.90 -12.43
CA LYS A 397 21.77 32.19 -12.86
C LYS A 397 21.22 31.11 -13.79
N SER A 398 21.92 30.75 -14.87
CA SER A 398 21.50 29.69 -15.81
C SER A 398 21.36 28.33 -15.12
N ALA A 399 22.30 27.97 -14.24
CA ALA A 399 22.23 26.72 -13.49
C ALA A 399 21.02 26.70 -12.53
N MET A 400 20.69 27.82 -11.88
CA MET A 400 19.53 27.93 -11.01
C MET A 400 18.21 27.91 -11.80
N LEU A 401 18.11 28.58 -12.95
CA LEU A 401 16.93 28.52 -13.83
C LEU A 401 16.62 27.09 -14.27
N SER A 402 17.63 26.38 -14.76
CA SER A 402 17.53 24.98 -15.21
C SER A 402 17.09 24.06 -14.06
N LYS A 403 17.71 24.22 -12.89
CA LYS A 403 17.34 23.52 -11.66
C LYS A 403 15.90 23.84 -11.21
N TRP A 404 15.47 25.10 -11.30
CA TRP A 404 14.14 25.55 -10.88
C TRP A 404 13.04 25.09 -11.85
N ALA A 405 13.28 25.16 -13.16
CA ALA A 405 12.33 24.67 -14.16
C ALA A 405 12.19 23.13 -14.11
N GLY A 406 13.25 22.42 -13.72
CA GLY A 406 13.20 20.98 -13.43
C GLY A 406 12.23 20.59 -12.30
N LEU A 407 11.85 21.52 -11.40
CA LEU A 407 10.79 21.27 -10.40
C LEU A 407 9.46 20.88 -11.05
N TYR A 408 9.13 21.45 -12.21
CA TYR A 408 7.83 21.22 -12.86
C TYR A 408 7.71 19.77 -13.36
N ASP A 409 8.78 19.21 -13.92
CA ASP A 409 8.82 17.82 -14.39
C ASP A 409 8.81 16.83 -13.19
N MET A 410 9.48 17.18 -12.09
CA MET A 410 9.45 16.39 -10.84
C MET A 410 8.08 16.43 -10.15
N GLN A 411 7.45 17.61 -10.06
CA GLN A 411 6.11 17.77 -9.49
C GLN A 411 5.08 17.01 -10.32
N ALA A 412 5.13 17.12 -11.66
CA ALA A 412 4.28 16.33 -12.55
C ALA A 412 4.53 14.82 -12.37
N ALA A 413 5.78 14.37 -12.17
CA ALA A 413 6.09 12.96 -11.91
C ALA A 413 5.49 12.45 -10.59
N ALA A 414 5.60 13.19 -9.49
CA ALA A 414 4.95 12.84 -8.23
C ALA A 414 3.42 12.81 -8.37
N GLY A 415 2.86 13.78 -9.13
CA GLY A 415 1.45 13.83 -9.47
C GLY A 415 0.94 12.59 -10.21
N ARG A 416 1.70 12.10 -11.21
CA ARG A 416 1.35 10.86 -11.92
C ARG A 416 1.29 9.65 -11.00
N VAL A 417 2.25 9.49 -10.09
CA VAL A 417 2.24 8.37 -9.12
C VAL A 417 1.04 8.47 -8.17
N SER A 418 0.76 9.68 -7.66
CA SER A 418 -0.40 9.93 -6.79
C SER A 418 -1.73 9.63 -7.49
N LEU A 419 -1.92 10.12 -8.72
CA LEU A 419 -3.14 9.87 -9.48
C LEU A 419 -3.25 8.42 -9.97
N GLN A 420 -2.15 7.76 -10.35
CA GLN A 420 -2.18 6.33 -10.69
C GLN A 420 -2.59 5.46 -9.49
N SER A 421 -2.11 5.76 -8.28
CA SER A 421 -2.59 5.11 -7.06
C SER A 421 -4.08 5.38 -6.85
N ARG A 422 -4.51 6.64 -6.96
CA ARG A 422 -5.91 7.02 -6.77
C ARG A 422 -6.83 6.35 -7.80
N MET A 423 -6.42 6.21 -9.07
CA MET A 423 -7.15 5.46 -10.10
C MET A 423 -7.35 3.99 -9.70
N GLN A 424 -6.35 3.35 -9.08
CA GLN A 424 -6.45 1.98 -8.59
C GLN A 424 -7.37 1.88 -7.37
N ASP A 425 -7.25 2.79 -6.40
CA ASP A 425 -8.13 2.87 -5.23
C ASP A 425 -9.59 3.10 -5.64
N ASP A 426 -9.82 3.94 -6.64
CA ASP A 426 -11.12 4.27 -7.20
C ASP A 426 -11.74 3.08 -7.94
N LEU A 427 -10.97 2.35 -8.74
CA LEU A 427 -11.43 1.10 -9.37
C LEU A 427 -11.79 0.03 -8.32
N ALA A 428 -11.02 -0.08 -7.23
CA ALA A 428 -11.31 -1.00 -6.13
C ALA A 428 -12.57 -0.61 -5.33
N LYS A 429 -12.78 0.69 -5.07
CA LYS A 429 -14.03 1.23 -4.47
C LYS A 429 -15.23 0.95 -5.37
N LEU A 430 -15.09 1.26 -6.67
CA LEU A 430 -16.11 1.00 -7.69
C LEU A 430 -16.50 -0.49 -7.68
N GLU A 431 -15.53 -1.41 -7.79
CA GLU A 431 -15.78 -2.85 -7.73
C GLU A 431 -16.42 -3.33 -6.42
N SER A 432 -16.20 -2.61 -5.32
CA SER A 432 -16.84 -2.88 -4.02
C SER A 432 -18.26 -2.30 -3.92
N GLY A 433 -18.73 -1.57 -4.94
CA GLY A 433 -20.01 -0.87 -4.92
C GLY A 433 -20.05 0.29 -3.94
N LEU A 434 -18.90 0.93 -3.70
CA LEU A 434 -18.77 2.15 -2.90
C LEU A 434 -18.94 3.40 -3.79
N GLU A 435 -19.01 4.57 -3.17
CA GLU A 435 -19.00 5.84 -3.88
C GLU A 435 -17.57 6.27 -4.22
N VAL A 436 -17.37 6.70 -5.47
CA VAL A 436 -16.14 7.32 -5.97
C VAL A 436 -16.47 8.76 -6.41
N ASN A 437 -15.52 9.66 -6.20
CA ASN A 437 -15.49 10.97 -6.85
C ASN A 437 -14.39 10.92 -7.93
N PRO A 438 -14.72 10.70 -9.22
CA PRO A 438 -13.74 10.44 -10.26
C PRO A 438 -12.72 11.56 -10.46
N ILE A 439 -11.49 11.18 -10.78
CA ILE A 439 -10.43 12.09 -11.21
C ILE A 439 -10.89 12.85 -12.45
N SER A 440 -10.79 14.18 -12.39
CA SER A 440 -11.15 15.06 -13.50
C SER A 440 -10.09 15.04 -14.61
N GLU A 441 -10.51 15.32 -15.84
CA GLU A 441 -9.60 15.46 -16.99
C GLU A 441 -8.54 16.55 -16.75
N ARG A 442 -8.88 17.60 -15.97
CA ARG A 442 -7.95 18.66 -15.57
C ARG A 442 -6.87 18.18 -14.60
N GLU A 443 -7.22 17.40 -13.58
CA GLU A 443 -6.24 16.79 -12.67
C GLU A 443 -5.28 15.86 -13.43
N TRP A 444 -5.81 15.02 -14.31
CA TRP A 444 -5.00 14.13 -15.14
C TRP A 444 -4.09 14.92 -16.12
N ALA A 445 -4.63 15.93 -16.80
CA ALA A 445 -3.84 16.76 -17.73
C ALA A 445 -2.71 17.51 -17.03
N ALA A 446 -2.95 18.05 -15.82
CA ALA A 446 -1.98 18.82 -15.05
C ALA A 446 -0.74 18.02 -14.60
N VAL A 447 -0.78 16.69 -14.66
CA VAL A 447 0.37 15.82 -14.34
C VAL A 447 1.06 15.22 -15.57
N MET A 448 0.58 15.53 -16.79
CA MET A 448 1.12 14.94 -18.01
C MET A 448 2.62 15.23 -18.19
N PRO A 449 3.45 14.26 -18.62
CA PRO A 449 4.89 14.47 -18.68
C PRO A 449 5.23 15.54 -19.72
N LEU A 450 5.99 16.56 -19.30
CA LEU A 450 6.24 17.76 -20.12
C LEU A 450 6.98 17.37 -21.42
N GLN A 451 7.89 16.41 -21.30
CA GLN A 451 8.70 15.87 -22.39
C GLN A 451 7.99 14.79 -23.24
N ALA A 452 6.85 14.24 -22.80
CA ALA A 452 6.19 13.12 -23.48
C ALA A 452 5.91 13.42 -24.97
N SER A 453 6.25 12.44 -25.81
CA SER A 453 5.97 12.41 -27.24
C SER A 453 4.47 12.34 -27.53
N PRO A 454 4.03 12.67 -28.76
CA PRO A 454 2.63 12.53 -29.14
C PRO A 454 2.07 11.10 -28.95
N ALA A 455 2.88 10.07 -29.18
CA ALA A 455 2.47 8.68 -29.02
C ALA A 455 2.23 8.31 -27.54
N GLU A 456 3.15 8.68 -26.64
CA GLU A 456 2.97 8.49 -25.20
C GLU A 456 1.75 9.25 -24.67
N ARG A 457 1.52 10.47 -25.18
CA ARG A 457 0.35 11.29 -24.80
C ARG A 457 -0.98 10.66 -25.25
N ILE A 458 -1.03 10.06 -26.44
CA ILE A 458 -2.20 9.30 -26.91
C ILE A 458 -2.43 8.08 -26.00
N GLN A 459 -1.40 7.27 -25.74
CA GLN A 459 -1.52 6.09 -24.88
C GLN A 459 -1.97 6.42 -23.44
N MET A 460 -1.47 7.52 -22.87
CA MET A 460 -1.93 7.99 -21.56
C MET A 460 -3.38 8.51 -21.60
N SER A 461 -3.80 9.13 -22.70
CA SER A 461 -5.19 9.57 -22.90
C SER A 461 -6.15 8.39 -23.01
N GLU A 462 -5.75 7.32 -23.72
CA GLU A 462 -6.53 6.08 -23.85
C GLU A 462 -6.73 5.39 -22.50
N THR A 463 -5.70 5.31 -21.65
CA THR A 463 -5.83 4.69 -20.31
C THR A 463 -6.67 5.54 -19.35
N PHE A 464 -6.61 6.88 -19.44
CA PHE A 464 -7.51 7.75 -18.67
C PHE A 464 -8.95 7.69 -19.15
N GLN A 465 -9.19 7.62 -20.47
CA GLN A 465 -10.53 7.38 -21.02
C GLN A 465 -11.10 6.04 -20.54
N GLN A 466 -10.32 4.96 -20.53
CA GLN A 466 -10.75 3.66 -19.99
C GLN A 466 -11.14 3.76 -18.50
N TYR A 467 -10.42 4.53 -17.69
CA TYR A 467 -10.81 4.82 -16.30
C TYR A 467 -12.13 5.59 -16.20
N GLN A 468 -12.30 6.70 -16.95
CA GLN A 468 -13.54 7.47 -16.95
C GLN A 468 -14.74 6.62 -17.40
N GLN A 469 -14.53 5.78 -18.42
CA GLN A 469 -15.52 4.82 -18.91
C GLN A 469 -15.90 3.80 -17.84
N ALA A 470 -14.93 3.25 -17.09
CA ALA A 470 -15.21 2.36 -15.96
C ALA A 470 -16.01 3.07 -14.85
N MET A 471 -15.71 4.34 -14.54
CA MET A 471 -16.45 5.09 -13.53
C MET A 471 -17.94 5.28 -13.85
N THR A 472 -18.35 5.21 -15.14
CA THR A 472 -19.78 5.21 -15.51
C THR A 472 -20.57 4.01 -14.95
N LEU A 473 -19.88 2.93 -14.56
CA LEU A 473 -20.48 1.74 -13.95
C LEU A 473 -20.90 1.93 -12.48
N GLN A 474 -20.56 3.06 -11.83
CA GLN A 474 -20.82 3.27 -10.40
C GLN A 474 -22.29 3.01 -9.99
N PRO A 475 -23.33 3.53 -10.66
CA PRO A 475 -24.72 3.31 -10.22
C PRO A 475 -25.16 1.84 -10.34
N VAL A 476 -24.71 1.13 -11.38
CA VAL A 476 -25.04 -0.29 -11.57
C VAL A 476 -24.25 -1.18 -10.61
N TYR A 477 -22.96 -0.89 -10.36
CA TYR A 477 -22.15 -1.64 -9.40
C TYR A 477 -22.65 -1.44 -7.96
N GLN A 478 -23.03 -0.21 -7.57
CA GLN A 478 -23.71 0.06 -6.29
C GLN A 478 -25.01 -0.75 -6.18
N THR A 479 -25.83 -0.78 -7.24
CA THR A 479 -27.09 -1.55 -7.24
C THR A 479 -26.87 -3.06 -7.16
N ILE A 480 -25.90 -3.61 -7.90
CA ILE A 480 -25.52 -5.04 -7.84
C ILE A 480 -25.03 -5.42 -6.44
N MET A 481 -24.18 -4.59 -5.83
CA MET A 481 -23.54 -4.91 -4.54
C MET A 481 -24.51 -4.74 -3.37
N GLN A 482 -25.29 -3.66 -3.33
CA GLN A 482 -26.09 -3.28 -2.16
C GLN A 482 -27.58 -3.71 -2.25
N GLY A 483 -28.10 -3.84 -3.48
CA GLY A 483 -29.50 -4.17 -3.77
C GLY A 483 -29.79 -5.67 -3.91
N SER A 484 -31.08 -6.00 -4.04
CA SER A 484 -31.53 -7.38 -4.24
C SER A 484 -31.12 -7.95 -5.60
N ALA A 485 -31.16 -9.27 -5.73
CA ALA A 485 -30.92 -9.96 -7.01
C ALA A 485 -31.71 -9.35 -8.18
N GLN A 486 -33.00 -9.06 -7.97
CA GLN A 486 -33.88 -8.48 -8.99
C GLN A 486 -33.51 -7.04 -9.33
N GLN A 487 -33.08 -6.24 -8.34
CA GLN A 487 -32.60 -4.87 -8.58
C GLN A 487 -31.29 -4.88 -9.39
N GLY A 488 -30.35 -5.76 -9.07
CA GLY A 488 -29.12 -5.95 -9.84
C GLY A 488 -29.37 -6.39 -11.29
N ILE A 489 -30.29 -7.35 -11.49
CA ILE A 489 -30.73 -7.80 -12.83
C ILE A 489 -31.33 -6.62 -13.62
N ALA A 490 -32.27 -5.87 -13.02
CA ALA A 490 -32.92 -4.74 -13.68
C ALA A 490 -31.94 -3.61 -14.05
N ALA A 491 -30.97 -3.31 -13.17
CA ALA A 491 -29.95 -2.30 -13.43
C ALA A 491 -29.00 -2.68 -14.57
N VAL A 492 -28.62 -3.96 -14.69
CA VAL A 492 -27.85 -4.45 -15.84
C VAL A 492 -28.69 -4.47 -17.12
N GLN A 493 -29.95 -4.88 -17.04
CA GLN A 493 -30.86 -4.86 -18.21
C GLN A 493 -31.14 -3.44 -18.73
N ALA A 494 -31.14 -2.43 -17.86
CA ALA A 494 -31.27 -1.02 -18.26
C ALA A 494 -30.06 -0.49 -19.08
N MET A 495 -28.93 -1.22 -19.09
CA MET A 495 -27.74 -0.88 -19.88
C MET A 495 -27.68 -1.55 -21.25
N VAL A 496 -28.67 -2.37 -21.63
CA VAL A 496 -28.65 -3.06 -22.93
C VAL A 496 -28.59 -2.01 -24.07
N PRO A 497 -27.55 -2.03 -24.91
CA PRO A 497 -27.40 -1.06 -25.99
C PRO A 497 -28.35 -1.39 -27.16
N LYS A 498 -28.68 -0.38 -27.95
CA LYS A 498 -29.48 -0.54 -29.17
C LYS A 498 -28.59 -0.51 -30.40
N GLU A 499 -28.93 -1.27 -31.44
CA GLU A 499 -28.09 -1.36 -32.66
C GLU A 499 -27.93 -0.01 -33.41
N ASP A 500 -28.80 0.96 -33.15
CA ASP A 500 -28.75 2.34 -33.65
C ASP A 500 -27.98 3.33 -32.74
N ASP A 501 -27.43 2.89 -31.60
CA ASP A 501 -26.59 3.72 -30.74
C ASP A 501 -25.28 4.10 -31.46
N PRO A 502 -24.91 5.40 -31.55
CA PRO A 502 -23.64 5.83 -32.16
C PRO A 502 -22.41 5.14 -31.56
N ASP A 503 -22.45 4.89 -30.25
CA ASP A 503 -21.39 4.24 -29.48
C ASP A 503 -21.68 2.76 -29.15
N TYR A 504 -22.49 2.07 -29.97
CA TYR A 504 -23.00 0.71 -29.69
C TYR A 504 -21.94 -0.24 -29.12
N LYS A 505 -20.77 -0.36 -29.78
CA LYS A 505 -19.68 -1.26 -29.35
C LYS A 505 -19.14 -0.92 -27.96
N PHE A 506 -19.08 0.37 -27.61
CA PHE A 506 -18.61 0.83 -26.31
C PHE A 506 -19.64 0.51 -25.23
N LYS A 507 -20.92 0.85 -25.46
CA LYS A 507 -22.01 0.50 -24.54
C LYS A 507 -22.15 -1.01 -24.34
N GLN A 508 -21.95 -1.80 -25.41
CA GLN A 508 -21.91 -3.27 -25.36
C GLN A 508 -20.79 -3.79 -24.45
N GLY A 509 -19.62 -3.16 -24.46
CA GLY A 509 -18.52 -3.45 -23.53
C GLY A 509 -18.89 -3.17 -22.07
N LEU A 510 -19.49 -2.00 -21.78
CA LEU A 510 -19.96 -1.67 -20.43
C LEU A 510 -21.04 -2.66 -19.94
N TYR A 511 -22.00 -2.99 -20.79
CA TYR A 511 -23.06 -3.96 -20.49
C TYR A 511 -22.48 -5.35 -20.17
N ALA A 512 -21.54 -5.85 -20.98
CA ALA A 512 -20.90 -7.15 -20.75
C ALA A 512 -20.13 -7.18 -19.41
N THR A 513 -19.41 -6.10 -19.09
CA THR A 513 -18.72 -5.93 -17.81
C THR A 513 -19.69 -5.91 -16.62
N ALA A 514 -20.80 -5.18 -16.73
CA ALA A 514 -21.86 -5.16 -15.70
C ALA A 514 -22.53 -6.52 -15.51
N GLN A 515 -22.78 -7.26 -16.60
CA GLN A 515 -23.31 -8.63 -16.56
C GLN A 515 -22.33 -9.61 -15.91
N ALA A 516 -21.02 -9.49 -16.17
CA ALA A 516 -19.99 -10.28 -15.53
C ALA A 516 -19.94 -10.01 -14.01
N LYS A 517 -20.02 -8.73 -13.58
CA LYS A 517 -20.06 -8.35 -12.16
C LYS A 517 -21.30 -8.88 -11.45
N LEU A 518 -22.48 -8.79 -12.07
CA LEU A 518 -23.72 -9.36 -11.52
C LEU A 518 -23.60 -10.87 -11.32
N ASN A 519 -23.10 -11.60 -12.32
CA ASN A 519 -22.89 -13.05 -12.23
C ASN A 519 -21.88 -13.43 -11.14
N GLN A 520 -20.80 -12.67 -10.97
CA GLN A 520 -19.81 -12.85 -9.89
C GLN A 520 -20.46 -12.70 -8.51
N VAL A 521 -21.23 -11.62 -8.30
CA VAL A 521 -21.86 -11.30 -7.01
C VAL A 521 -22.97 -12.27 -6.66
N MET A 522 -23.83 -12.64 -7.63
CA MET A 522 -24.87 -13.65 -7.43
C MET A 522 -24.27 -15.02 -7.07
N LYS A 523 -23.19 -15.43 -7.75
CA LYS A 523 -22.49 -16.68 -7.42
C LYS A 523 -21.93 -16.66 -6.01
N ALA A 524 -21.28 -15.57 -5.60
CA ALA A 524 -20.68 -15.43 -4.27
C ALA A 524 -21.74 -15.44 -3.15
N ARG A 525 -22.84 -14.69 -3.33
CA ARG A 525 -23.99 -14.64 -2.42
C ARG A 525 -24.58 -16.03 -2.18
N GLU A 526 -24.72 -16.86 -3.21
CA GLU A 526 -25.30 -18.20 -3.07
C GLU A 526 -24.30 -19.26 -2.56
N SER A 527 -23.00 -19.15 -2.90
CA SER A 527 -21.98 -20.15 -2.54
C SER A 527 -21.53 -20.09 -1.08
N ASP A 528 -21.32 -18.88 -0.55
CA ASP A 528 -21.09 -18.64 0.89
C ASP A 528 -21.77 -17.30 1.27
N PRO A 529 -23.07 -17.32 1.61
CA PRO A 529 -23.79 -16.13 2.01
C PRO A 529 -23.20 -15.51 3.28
N GLY A 530 -22.68 -16.32 4.21
CA GLY A 530 -22.16 -15.83 5.47
C GLY A 530 -20.91 -14.99 5.28
N MET A 531 -19.93 -15.49 4.53
CA MET A 531 -18.71 -14.75 4.18
C MET A 531 -19.00 -13.52 3.32
N TRP A 532 -19.90 -13.65 2.33
CA TRP A 532 -20.29 -12.50 1.49
C TRP A 532 -20.95 -11.40 2.33
N LEU A 533 -21.87 -11.75 3.23
CA LEU A 533 -22.52 -10.81 4.14
C LEU A 533 -21.55 -10.19 5.15
N GLN A 534 -20.67 -10.99 5.78
CA GLN A 534 -19.64 -10.51 6.70
C GLN A 534 -18.78 -9.40 6.09
N THR A 535 -18.52 -9.50 4.78
CA THR A 535 -17.70 -8.56 4.02
C THR A 535 -18.48 -7.34 3.54
N ASN A 536 -19.71 -7.53 3.03
CA ASN A 536 -20.42 -6.52 2.23
C ASN A 536 -21.65 -5.89 2.92
N SER A 537 -22.13 -6.45 4.05
CA SER A 537 -23.26 -5.89 4.81
C SER A 537 -22.77 -5.32 6.16
N PRO A 538 -22.93 -4.01 6.42
CA PRO A 538 -22.64 -3.43 7.73
C PRO A 538 -23.45 -4.07 8.87
N VAL A 539 -24.68 -4.50 8.58
CA VAL A 539 -25.57 -5.19 9.54
C VAL A 539 -24.99 -6.54 9.94
N ALA A 540 -24.56 -7.34 8.95
CA ALA A 540 -23.95 -8.63 9.21
C ALA A 540 -22.59 -8.49 9.89
N LYS A 541 -21.72 -7.59 9.39
CA LYS A 541 -20.41 -7.31 9.99
C LYS A 541 -20.53 -6.97 11.47
N ASN A 542 -21.44 -6.06 11.84
CA ASN A 542 -21.63 -5.71 13.23
C ASN A 542 -22.23 -6.84 14.08
N ALA A 543 -23.06 -7.72 13.49
CA ALA A 543 -23.53 -8.92 14.18
C ALA A 543 -22.38 -9.92 14.46
N PHE A 544 -21.44 -10.09 13.53
CA PHE A 544 -20.22 -10.88 13.77
C PHE A 544 -19.33 -10.25 14.84
N GLU A 545 -19.13 -8.93 14.83
CA GLU A 545 -18.37 -8.19 15.86
C GLU A 545 -18.98 -8.39 17.25
N GLN A 546 -20.31 -8.27 17.38
CA GLN A 546 -21.01 -8.50 18.67
C GLN A 546 -20.87 -9.96 19.13
N TYR A 547 -21.02 -10.93 18.21
CA TYR A 547 -20.88 -12.36 18.54
C TYR A 547 -19.45 -12.71 18.99
N GLN A 548 -18.43 -12.27 18.24
CA GLN A 548 -17.01 -12.52 18.57
C GLN A 548 -16.59 -11.90 19.91
N ASN A 549 -17.19 -10.77 20.29
CA ASN A 549 -16.96 -10.12 21.58
C ASN A 549 -17.82 -10.69 22.74
N ASN A 550 -18.56 -11.78 22.53
CA ASN A 550 -19.53 -12.35 23.47
C ASN A 550 -20.65 -11.38 23.92
N GLN A 551 -20.94 -10.35 23.12
CA GLN A 551 -21.99 -9.37 23.38
C GLN A 551 -23.37 -9.82 22.85
N ALA A 552 -23.40 -10.82 21.97
CA ALA A 552 -24.62 -11.38 21.40
C ALA A 552 -24.52 -12.90 21.20
N SER A 553 -25.67 -13.59 21.21
CA SER A 553 -25.76 -15.05 21.02
C SER A 553 -25.64 -15.47 19.56
N GLY A 554 -25.40 -16.77 19.33
CA GLY A 554 -25.46 -17.37 17.99
C GLY A 554 -26.84 -17.21 17.35
N GLU A 555 -27.92 -17.28 18.14
CA GLU A 555 -29.28 -16.98 17.68
C GLU A 555 -29.40 -15.56 17.13
N TYR A 556 -28.84 -14.56 17.82
CA TYR A 556 -28.85 -13.17 17.33
C TYR A 556 -28.09 -13.06 16.01
N LEU A 557 -26.86 -13.59 15.94
CA LEU A 557 -26.05 -13.57 14.71
C LEU A 557 -26.82 -14.15 13.51
N VAL A 558 -27.36 -15.35 13.65
CA VAL A 558 -28.11 -16.01 12.57
C VAL A 558 -29.36 -15.22 12.18
N SER A 559 -30.08 -14.62 13.15
CA SER A 559 -31.24 -13.77 12.86
C SER A 559 -30.90 -12.53 12.01
N ARG A 560 -29.71 -11.94 12.21
CA ARG A 560 -29.25 -10.78 11.41
C ARG A 560 -28.81 -11.20 10.00
N LEU A 561 -28.24 -12.39 9.86
CA LEU A 561 -27.81 -12.94 8.58
C LEU A 561 -29.00 -13.35 7.70
N GLU A 562 -30.01 -14.03 8.25
CA GLU A 562 -31.22 -14.37 7.48
C GLU A 562 -32.00 -13.12 7.05
N ALA A 563 -32.16 -12.12 7.93
CA ALA A 563 -32.81 -10.86 7.55
C ALA A 563 -32.11 -10.13 6.38
N GLU A 564 -30.77 -10.21 6.29
CA GLU A 564 -30.02 -9.66 5.16
C GLU A 564 -30.07 -10.57 3.91
N LYS A 565 -30.15 -11.90 4.06
CA LYS A 565 -30.40 -12.83 2.94
C LYS A 565 -31.76 -12.55 2.31
N ASP A 566 -32.81 -12.41 3.12
CA ASP A 566 -34.16 -12.08 2.70
C ASP A 566 -34.19 -10.72 1.97
N ARG A 567 -33.58 -9.68 2.55
CA ARG A 567 -33.47 -8.34 1.92
C ARG A 567 -32.81 -8.39 0.53
N LEU A 568 -31.82 -9.27 0.36
CA LEU A 568 -31.03 -9.38 -0.87
C LEU A 568 -31.55 -10.43 -1.86
N GLY A 569 -32.53 -11.25 -1.48
CA GLY A 569 -33.08 -12.34 -2.29
C GLY A 569 -32.13 -13.53 -2.44
N ILE A 570 -31.36 -13.86 -1.40
CA ILE A 570 -30.39 -14.98 -1.40
C ILE A 570 -31.07 -16.28 -0.95
N ASN A 571 -31.00 -17.31 -1.79
CA ASN A 571 -31.82 -18.53 -1.66
C ASN A 571 -31.11 -19.66 -0.91
N SER A 572 -29.79 -19.57 -0.79
CA SER A 572 -28.89 -20.54 -0.17
C SER A 572 -29.34 -20.94 1.23
N LYS A 573 -29.29 -22.25 1.52
CA LYS A 573 -29.63 -22.79 2.85
C LYS A 573 -28.49 -22.68 3.85
N LYS A 574 -27.28 -22.28 3.41
CA LYS A 574 -26.19 -21.85 4.28
C LYS A 574 -26.56 -20.54 4.99
N VAL A 575 -25.91 -20.26 6.12
CA VAL A 575 -26.03 -18.99 6.83
C VAL A 575 -24.70 -18.52 7.40
N LEU A 576 -23.99 -19.42 8.09
CA LEU A 576 -22.68 -19.10 8.64
C LEU A 576 -21.61 -19.19 7.53
N PRO A 577 -20.50 -18.41 7.63
CA PRO A 577 -19.35 -18.57 6.76
C PRO A 577 -18.80 -20.00 6.84
N ASP A 578 -18.35 -20.58 5.72
CA ASP A 578 -17.78 -21.94 5.74
C ASP A 578 -16.55 -22.04 6.66
N SER A 579 -15.79 -20.96 6.81
CA SER A 579 -14.68 -20.84 7.78
C SER A 579 -15.15 -20.92 9.24
N MET A 580 -16.31 -20.33 9.56
CA MET A 580 -16.91 -20.42 10.88
C MET A 580 -17.47 -21.83 11.12
N VAL A 581 -18.09 -22.45 10.10
CA VAL A 581 -18.56 -23.84 10.18
C VAL A 581 -17.41 -24.81 10.43
N ASN A 582 -16.29 -24.65 9.73
CA ASN A 582 -15.08 -25.45 9.98
C ASN A 582 -14.53 -25.24 11.41
N SER A 583 -14.62 -24.00 11.93
CA SER A 583 -14.24 -23.71 13.32
C SER A 583 -15.16 -24.40 14.34
N LEU A 584 -16.48 -24.47 14.08
CA LEU A 584 -17.43 -25.23 14.89
C LEU A 584 -17.15 -26.74 14.84
N ILE A 585 -16.76 -27.28 13.67
CA ILE A 585 -16.35 -28.69 13.53
C ILE A 585 -15.10 -28.97 14.37
N SER A 586 -14.11 -28.07 14.40
CA SER A 586 -12.92 -28.21 15.27
C SER A 586 -13.19 -27.98 16.76
N GLN A 587 -14.24 -27.22 17.12
CA GLN A 587 -14.71 -27.11 18.51
C GLN A 587 -15.40 -28.40 18.97
N ILE A 588 -16.19 -29.02 18.08
CA ILE A 588 -16.79 -30.34 18.30
C ILE A 588 -15.70 -31.40 18.43
N ASP A 589 -14.83 -31.54 17.43
CA ASP A 589 -13.76 -32.55 17.40
C ASP A 589 -12.45 -32.05 18.00
N ASN A 590 -12.50 -31.82 19.32
CA ASN A 590 -11.35 -31.43 20.12
C ASN A 590 -10.74 -32.63 20.90
N ASN A 591 -9.49 -32.48 21.33
CA ASN A 591 -8.72 -33.51 22.04
C ASN A 591 -9.10 -33.70 23.52
N GLN A 592 -10.13 -33.01 24.04
CA GLN A 592 -10.48 -32.98 25.46
C GLN A 592 -11.87 -33.59 25.77
N GLU A 593 -12.83 -33.52 24.84
CA GLU A 593 -14.17 -34.10 25.07
C GLU A 593 -14.31 -35.57 24.64
N SER A 594 -14.65 -36.41 25.61
CA SER A 594 -14.85 -37.86 25.46
C SER A 594 -16.29 -38.27 25.09
N SER A 595 -17.13 -37.30 24.75
CA SER A 595 -18.58 -37.46 24.54
C SER A 595 -19.16 -36.47 23.52
N VAL A 596 -20.36 -36.77 23.02
CA VAL A 596 -21.14 -35.92 22.08
C VAL A 596 -21.68 -34.62 22.71
N THR A 597 -21.21 -34.26 23.90
CA THR A 597 -21.57 -33.05 24.65
C THR A 597 -21.21 -31.77 23.89
N ALA A 598 -20.06 -31.72 23.22
CA ALA A 598 -19.68 -30.60 22.35
C ALA A 598 -20.71 -30.32 21.25
N ILE A 599 -21.28 -31.37 20.64
CA ILE A 599 -22.31 -31.25 19.59
C ILE A 599 -23.58 -30.59 20.16
N GLN A 600 -23.99 -30.98 21.37
CA GLN A 600 -25.15 -30.40 22.05
C GLN A 600 -24.89 -28.95 22.49
N SER A 601 -23.69 -28.65 23.00
CA SER A 601 -23.26 -27.30 23.40
C SER A 601 -23.25 -26.34 22.21
N VAL A 602 -22.62 -26.74 21.10
CA VAL A 602 -22.61 -25.95 19.85
C VAL A 602 -24.03 -25.74 19.34
N ALA A 603 -24.88 -26.77 19.31
CA ALA A 603 -26.28 -26.63 18.89
C ALA A 603 -27.02 -25.58 19.75
N GLN A 604 -26.96 -25.70 21.08
CA GLN A 604 -27.64 -24.80 22.03
C GLN A 604 -27.22 -23.33 21.86
N SER A 605 -25.97 -23.06 21.48
CA SER A 605 -25.49 -21.68 21.27
C SER A 605 -26.22 -20.89 20.16
N PHE A 606 -26.89 -21.59 19.23
CA PHE A 606 -27.68 -21.00 18.13
C PHE A 606 -29.19 -20.96 18.40
N GLY A 607 -29.65 -21.39 19.57
CA GLY A 607 -31.05 -21.27 20.01
C GLY A 607 -32.06 -21.81 19.00
N LYS A 608 -33.06 -21.02 18.59
CA LYS A 608 -34.07 -21.47 17.62
C LYS A 608 -33.52 -21.83 16.23
N TYR A 609 -32.28 -21.47 15.90
CA TYR A 609 -31.64 -21.83 14.63
C TYR A 609 -30.71 -23.06 14.73
N SER A 610 -30.68 -23.77 15.87
CA SER A 610 -29.88 -25.00 16.07
C SER A 610 -29.96 -25.94 14.86
N ASP A 611 -31.16 -26.33 14.45
CA ASP A 611 -31.39 -27.25 13.33
C ASP A 611 -30.71 -26.79 12.04
N GLN A 612 -30.81 -25.50 11.70
CA GLN A 612 -30.30 -24.96 10.45
C GLN A 612 -28.77 -24.91 10.46
N VAL A 613 -28.19 -24.42 11.55
CA VAL A 613 -26.73 -24.36 11.73
C VAL A 613 -26.15 -25.77 11.78
N MET A 614 -26.74 -26.68 12.57
CA MET A 614 -26.22 -28.04 12.71
C MET A 614 -26.39 -28.87 11.43
N LYS A 615 -27.40 -28.60 10.59
CA LYS A 615 -27.49 -29.16 9.22
C LYS A 615 -26.40 -28.62 8.29
N GLN A 616 -25.92 -27.38 8.47
CA GLN A 616 -24.74 -26.88 7.73
C GLN A 616 -23.44 -27.51 8.27
N VAL A 617 -23.26 -27.57 9.60
CA VAL A 617 -22.12 -28.21 10.27
C VAL A 617 -22.00 -29.68 9.88
N GLN A 618 -23.10 -30.44 9.93
CA GLN A 618 -23.11 -31.85 9.54
C GLN A 618 -22.68 -32.03 8.08
N LYS A 619 -23.23 -31.24 7.15
CA LYS A 619 -22.89 -31.37 5.71
C LYS A 619 -21.42 -31.05 5.40
N SER A 620 -20.79 -30.18 6.17
CA SER A 620 -19.35 -29.88 6.06
C SER A 620 -18.45 -30.80 6.91
N ALA A 621 -19.01 -31.57 7.84
CA ALA A 621 -18.26 -32.51 8.67
C ALA A 621 -17.76 -33.74 7.88
N TYR A 622 -16.75 -34.42 8.41
CA TYR A 622 -16.21 -35.64 7.80
C TYR A 622 -17.15 -36.86 8.01
N PRO A 623 -17.06 -37.91 7.17
CA PRO A 623 -18.01 -39.05 7.13
C PRO A 623 -18.41 -39.69 8.46
N ALA A 624 -17.48 -39.92 9.39
CA ALA A 624 -17.81 -40.53 10.68
C ALA A 624 -18.55 -39.54 11.61
N LEU A 625 -18.15 -38.26 11.62
CA LEU A 625 -18.87 -37.21 12.36
C LEU A 625 -20.27 -36.93 11.77
N GLN A 626 -20.43 -36.97 10.45
CA GLN A 626 -21.75 -36.91 9.80
C GLN A 626 -22.74 -37.94 10.38
N VAL A 627 -22.28 -39.18 10.55
CA VAL A 627 -23.08 -40.28 11.11
C VAL A 627 -23.26 -40.14 12.62
N ILE A 628 -22.23 -39.76 13.37
CA ILE A 628 -22.35 -39.51 14.82
C ILE A 628 -23.36 -38.39 15.12
N MET A 629 -23.43 -37.36 14.29
CA MET A 629 -24.43 -36.29 14.36
C MET A 629 -25.84 -36.72 13.91
N ALA A 630 -25.96 -37.80 13.14
CA ALA A 630 -27.25 -38.34 12.69
C ALA A 630 -27.87 -39.34 13.69
N ILE A 631 -27.05 -40.00 14.51
CA ILE A 631 -27.49 -41.06 15.40
C ILE A 631 -28.22 -40.48 16.63
N ASN A 632 -29.52 -40.75 16.72
CA ASN A 632 -30.34 -40.35 17.87
C ASN A 632 -29.99 -41.13 19.17
N ASN A 633 -29.41 -42.33 19.07
CA ASN A 633 -29.04 -43.12 20.26
C ASN A 633 -27.73 -42.61 20.89
N PRO A 634 -27.76 -42.04 22.11
CA PRO A 634 -26.58 -41.44 22.71
C PRO A 634 -25.51 -42.46 23.10
N ARG A 635 -25.83 -43.75 23.27
CA ARG A 635 -24.85 -44.79 23.62
C ARG A 635 -24.00 -45.16 22.41
N ALA A 636 -24.62 -45.34 21.26
CA ALA A 636 -23.93 -45.57 19.99
C ALA A 636 -23.14 -44.34 19.52
N ALA A 637 -23.75 -43.15 19.57
CA ALA A 637 -23.07 -41.91 19.19
C ALA A 637 -21.79 -41.67 20.04
N ASN A 638 -21.86 -41.87 21.36
CA ASN A 638 -20.67 -41.79 22.23
C ASN A 638 -19.66 -42.94 21.98
N ALA A 639 -20.11 -44.17 21.73
CA ALA A 639 -19.22 -45.30 21.45
C ALA A 639 -18.45 -45.12 20.13
N LEU A 640 -19.09 -44.58 19.10
CA LEU A 640 -18.46 -44.19 17.84
C LEU A 640 -17.52 -42.99 18.02
N TRP A 641 -17.94 -41.98 18.78
CA TRP A 641 -17.11 -40.82 19.12
C TRP A 641 -15.79 -41.22 19.79
N GLN A 642 -15.84 -42.17 20.73
CA GLN A 642 -14.65 -42.67 21.43
C GLN A 642 -13.71 -43.48 20.52
N ASN A 643 -14.25 -44.10 19.46
CA ASN A 643 -13.48 -44.93 18.50
C ASN A 643 -13.30 -44.24 17.13
N ARG A 644 -13.55 -42.94 17.01
CA ARG A 644 -13.53 -42.20 15.73
C ARG A 644 -12.16 -42.21 15.04
N SER A 645 -11.09 -42.23 15.82
CA SER A 645 -9.69 -42.28 15.37
C SER A 645 -9.18 -43.68 15.03
N VAL A 646 -9.83 -44.75 15.50
CA VAL A 646 -9.42 -46.14 15.25
C VAL A 646 -10.06 -46.63 13.95
N LYS A 647 -9.29 -47.22 13.03
CA LYS A 647 -9.87 -47.75 11.78
C LYS A 647 -10.67 -49.02 12.06
N THR A 648 -11.80 -49.18 11.37
CA THR A 648 -12.62 -50.40 11.46
C THR A 648 -11.88 -51.65 10.97
N SER A 649 -10.90 -51.51 10.06
CA SER A 649 -9.96 -52.58 9.69
C SER A 649 -9.17 -53.13 10.87
N ASP A 650 -8.79 -52.23 11.79
CA ASP A 650 -7.85 -52.53 12.87
C ASP A 650 -8.62 -53.11 14.06
N LEU A 651 -9.84 -52.63 14.30
CA LEU A 651 -10.83 -53.26 15.20
C LEU A 651 -11.20 -54.67 14.71
N ARG A 652 -11.52 -54.83 13.42
CA ARG A 652 -11.79 -56.13 12.79
C ARG A 652 -10.62 -57.11 12.95
N GLY A 653 -9.39 -56.60 12.82
CA GLY A 653 -8.15 -57.35 13.00
C GLY A 653 -7.87 -57.81 14.44
N SER A 654 -8.61 -57.32 15.44
CA SER A 654 -8.48 -57.76 16.84
C SER A 654 -9.27 -59.03 17.20
N PHE A 655 -9.95 -59.65 16.22
CA PHE A 655 -10.77 -60.86 16.40
C PHE A 655 -10.33 -62.02 15.50
N GLU A 656 -10.74 -63.24 15.85
CA GLU A 656 -10.62 -64.37 14.94
C GLU A 656 -11.43 -64.13 13.66
N LYS A 657 -10.90 -64.60 12.52
CA LYS A 657 -11.51 -64.35 11.21
C LYS A 657 -12.96 -64.85 11.13
N THR A 658 -13.25 -66.01 11.71
CA THR A 658 -14.60 -66.60 11.78
C THR A 658 -15.61 -65.68 12.45
N ASP A 659 -15.23 -65.07 13.58
CA ASP A 659 -16.07 -64.13 14.32
C ASP A 659 -16.21 -62.79 13.58
N ALA A 660 -15.12 -62.31 12.99
CA ALA A 660 -15.11 -61.08 12.21
C ALA A 660 -15.97 -61.17 10.93
N ASP A 661 -15.91 -62.32 10.23
CA ASP A 661 -16.72 -62.63 9.06
C ASP A 661 -18.21 -62.84 9.43
N SER A 662 -18.47 -63.47 10.58
CA SER A 662 -19.83 -63.67 11.15
C SER A 662 -20.51 -62.34 11.52
N ALA A 663 -19.77 -61.45 12.19
CA ALA A 663 -20.21 -60.09 12.50
C ALA A 663 -20.49 -59.26 11.24
N ASP A 664 -19.62 -59.38 10.22
CA ASP A 664 -19.81 -58.74 8.92
C ASP A 664 -21.11 -59.19 8.24
N SER A 665 -21.38 -60.51 8.20
CA SER A 665 -22.61 -61.05 7.61
C SER A 665 -23.84 -60.56 8.38
N SER A 666 -23.86 -60.75 9.71
CA SER A 666 -25.01 -60.39 10.53
C SER A 666 -25.36 -58.89 10.41
N TRP A 667 -24.35 -58.01 10.36
CA TRP A 667 -24.58 -56.58 10.09
C TRP A 667 -25.17 -56.34 8.69
N ASN A 668 -24.58 -56.95 7.65
CA ASN A 668 -25.07 -56.80 6.27
C ASN A 668 -26.52 -57.28 6.14
N ASP A 669 -26.86 -58.39 6.80
CA ASP A 669 -28.19 -59.01 6.77
C ASP A 669 -29.24 -58.16 7.51
N GLN A 670 -28.90 -57.59 8.67
CA GLN A 670 -29.80 -56.67 9.40
C GLN A 670 -30.02 -55.36 8.64
N ALA A 671 -28.96 -54.77 8.06
CA ALA A 671 -29.02 -53.46 7.43
C ALA A 671 -29.43 -53.45 5.95
N LYS A 672 -29.62 -54.63 5.34
CA LYS A 672 -29.95 -54.84 3.93
C LYS A 672 -31.11 -53.98 3.43
N ASP A 673 -32.24 -53.98 4.15
CA ASP A 673 -33.44 -53.29 3.70
C ASP A 673 -33.25 -51.77 3.74
N PHE A 674 -32.58 -51.25 4.78
CA PHE A 674 -32.22 -49.83 4.88
C PHE A 674 -31.28 -49.41 3.74
N ALA A 675 -30.27 -50.23 3.43
CA ALA A 675 -29.37 -50.01 2.30
C ALA A 675 -30.12 -49.95 0.97
N GLY A 676 -31.16 -50.78 0.79
CA GLY A 676 -32.07 -50.71 -0.35
C GLY A 676 -32.70 -49.33 -0.54
N THR A 677 -33.22 -48.72 0.54
CA THR A 677 -33.82 -47.37 0.50
C THR A 677 -32.81 -46.26 0.17
N MET A 678 -31.53 -46.46 0.49
CA MET A 678 -30.46 -45.50 0.24
C MET A 678 -29.90 -45.60 -1.18
N VAL A 679 -29.79 -46.81 -1.75
CA VAL A 679 -29.22 -47.02 -3.09
C VAL A 679 -30.13 -46.47 -4.19
N VAL A 680 -31.45 -46.47 -4.00
CA VAL A 680 -32.41 -45.85 -4.94
C VAL A 680 -32.51 -44.32 -4.82
N GLN A 681 -31.97 -43.73 -3.76
CA GLN A 681 -31.99 -42.29 -3.52
C GLN A 681 -30.78 -41.61 -4.20
N PRO A 682 -30.94 -40.51 -4.96
CA PRO A 682 -29.83 -39.79 -5.57
C PRO A 682 -28.77 -39.37 -4.53
N GLY A 683 -27.54 -39.87 -4.70
CA GLY A 683 -26.42 -39.67 -3.77
C GLY A 683 -26.45 -40.55 -2.50
N GLY A 684 -27.56 -41.23 -2.21
CA GLY A 684 -27.76 -42.03 -0.99
C GLY A 684 -26.78 -43.20 -0.85
N ALA A 685 -26.23 -43.73 -1.94
CA ALA A 685 -25.17 -44.75 -1.89
C ALA A 685 -23.89 -44.28 -1.14
N ALA A 686 -23.53 -42.99 -1.23
CA ALA A 686 -22.40 -42.44 -0.48
C ALA A 686 -22.73 -42.28 1.02
N VAL A 687 -23.96 -41.85 1.32
CA VAL A 687 -24.48 -41.77 2.70
C VAL A 687 -24.52 -43.16 3.34
N TRP A 688 -25.04 -44.16 2.62
CA TRP A 688 -25.05 -45.56 3.03
C TRP A 688 -23.64 -46.08 3.34
N ASN A 689 -22.64 -45.83 2.48
CA ASN A 689 -21.27 -46.26 2.74
C ASN A 689 -20.73 -45.73 4.08
N ASN A 690 -21.05 -44.47 4.43
CA ASN A 690 -20.67 -43.89 5.72
C ASN A 690 -21.35 -44.59 6.90
N PHE A 691 -22.67 -44.80 6.82
CA PHE A 691 -23.45 -45.51 7.85
C PHE A 691 -23.03 -46.99 8.01
N ASN A 692 -22.73 -47.67 6.91
CA ASN A 692 -22.29 -49.07 6.87
C ASN A 692 -20.94 -49.26 7.59
N GLU A 693 -19.98 -48.38 7.32
CA GLU A 693 -18.65 -48.37 7.94
C GLU A 693 -18.73 -48.03 9.44
N GLN A 694 -19.52 -47.02 9.85
CA GLN A 694 -19.72 -46.76 11.27
C GLN A 694 -20.54 -47.86 11.98
N GLY A 695 -21.50 -48.48 11.29
CA GLY A 695 -22.23 -49.64 11.80
C GLY A 695 -21.30 -50.80 12.17
N LYS A 696 -20.44 -51.21 11.24
CA LYS A 696 -19.40 -52.23 11.46
C LYS A 696 -18.42 -51.82 12.57
N ARG A 697 -18.03 -50.54 12.63
CA ARG A 697 -17.21 -50.01 13.74
C ARG A 697 -17.87 -50.22 15.10
N LEU A 698 -19.18 -49.95 15.20
CA LEU A 698 -19.92 -50.15 16.45
C LEU A 698 -20.06 -51.64 16.79
N THR A 699 -20.33 -52.50 15.80
CA THR A 699 -20.33 -53.96 15.95
C THR A 699 -19.03 -54.46 16.60
N TYR A 700 -17.86 -54.12 16.03
CA TYR A 700 -16.58 -54.54 16.62
C TYR A 700 -16.32 -53.88 17.98
N THR A 701 -16.78 -52.65 18.20
CA THR A 701 -16.72 -51.97 19.52
C THR A 701 -17.55 -52.71 20.58
N TYR A 702 -18.67 -53.32 20.20
CA TYR A 702 -19.51 -54.14 21.08
C TYR A 702 -18.96 -55.55 21.28
N MET A 703 -18.32 -56.15 20.28
CA MET A 703 -17.53 -57.38 20.44
C MET A 703 -16.35 -57.19 21.41
N GLN A 704 -15.65 -56.04 21.36
CA GLN A 704 -14.58 -55.71 22.33
C GLN A 704 -15.10 -55.55 23.77
N ARG A 705 -16.41 -55.37 23.94
CA ARG A 705 -17.11 -55.33 25.24
C ARG A 705 -17.72 -56.69 25.63
N GLY A 706 -17.40 -57.76 24.91
CA GLY A 706 -17.78 -59.14 25.23
C GLY A 706 -19.12 -59.62 24.64
N MET A 707 -19.72 -58.88 23.70
CA MET A 707 -20.90 -59.38 22.97
C MET A 707 -20.51 -60.41 21.89
N SER A 708 -21.39 -61.37 21.60
CA SER A 708 -21.19 -62.31 20.48
C SER A 708 -21.19 -61.56 19.13
N PRO A 709 -20.58 -62.11 18.07
CA PRO A 709 -20.56 -61.47 16.74
C PRO A 709 -21.95 -61.08 16.22
N SER A 710 -22.96 -61.93 16.44
CA SER A 710 -24.31 -61.71 15.94
C SER A 710 -25.12 -60.76 16.84
N ASP A 711 -24.99 -60.88 18.16
CA ASP A 711 -25.67 -59.97 19.10
C ASP A 711 -25.12 -58.55 19.00
N ALA A 712 -23.80 -58.42 18.85
CA ALA A 712 -23.12 -57.15 18.62
C ALA A 712 -23.61 -56.46 17.33
N ALA A 713 -23.69 -57.20 16.22
CA ALA A 713 -24.15 -56.68 14.94
C ALA A 713 -25.62 -56.27 14.98
N LYS A 714 -26.46 -57.08 15.62
CA LYS A 714 -27.90 -56.79 15.81
C LYS A 714 -28.11 -55.56 16.70
N GLN A 715 -27.39 -55.46 17.81
CA GLN A 715 -27.48 -54.30 18.71
C GLN A 715 -27.00 -53.03 18.00
N ALA A 716 -25.85 -53.09 17.31
CA ALA A 716 -25.34 -51.97 16.51
C ALA A 716 -26.33 -51.52 15.43
N TYR A 717 -27.01 -52.46 14.74
CA TYR A 717 -28.06 -52.11 13.78
C TYR A 717 -29.22 -51.37 14.44
N GLN A 718 -29.68 -51.81 15.62
CA GLN A 718 -30.75 -51.13 16.34
C GLN A 718 -30.33 -49.71 16.75
N ASP A 719 -29.20 -49.53 17.44
CA ASP A 719 -28.80 -48.20 17.91
C ASP A 719 -28.49 -47.23 16.75
N VAL A 720 -27.93 -47.70 15.62
CA VAL A 720 -27.51 -46.85 14.47
C VAL A 720 -28.64 -46.59 13.47
N LEU A 721 -29.57 -47.53 13.29
CA LEU A 721 -30.61 -47.47 12.24
C LEU A 721 -32.01 -47.85 12.75
N GLY A 722 -32.17 -48.99 13.41
CA GLY A 722 -33.49 -49.57 13.75
C GLY A 722 -34.34 -48.75 14.74
N GLU A 723 -33.70 -48.12 15.74
CA GLU A 723 -34.38 -47.19 16.65
C GLU A 723 -34.80 -45.88 15.96
N GLN A 724 -34.25 -45.60 14.77
CA GLN A 724 -34.35 -44.29 14.11
C GLN A 724 -35.26 -44.31 12.87
N TYR A 725 -35.33 -45.43 12.15
CA TYR A 725 -36.10 -45.56 10.91
C TYR A 725 -36.88 -46.88 10.85
N GLN A 726 -38.06 -46.82 10.25
CA GLN A 726 -38.75 -47.98 9.71
C GLN A 726 -38.59 -48.00 8.17
N THR A 727 -38.43 -49.19 7.59
CA THR A 727 -38.25 -49.40 6.15
C THR A 727 -39.49 -50.05 5.52
N SER A 728 -39.78 -49.71 4.27
CA SER A 728 -40.80 -50.36 3.45
C SER A 728 -40.39 -50.34 1.97
N GLY A 729 -39.93 -51.48 1.46
CA GLY A 729 -39.47 -51.63 0.07
C GLY A 729 -38.36 -50.63 -0.29
N THR A 730 -38.69 -49.64 -1.11
CA THR A 730 -37.76 -48.65 -1.66
C THR A 730 -37.62 -47.36 -0.84
N TRP A 731 -38.33 -47.23 0.28
CA TRP A 731 -38.30 -46.04 1.12
C TRP A 731 -38.20 -46.36 2.62
N ARG A 732 -37.68 -45.38 3.36
CA ARG A 732 -37.62 -45.35 4.83
C ARG A 732 -38.40 -44.15 5.37
N MET A 733 -38.88 -44.26 6.59
CA MET A 733 -39.50 -43.16 7.34
C MET A 733 -38.80 -43.02 8.70
N PRO A 734 -38.38 -41.80 9.09
CA PRO A 734 -37.87 -41.55 10.44
C PRO A 734 -38.96 -41.83 11.48
N ASN A 735 -38.60 -42.48 12.59
CA ASN A 735 -39.53 -42.75 13.70
C ASN A 735 -40.05 -41.45 14.35
N THR A 736 -39.30 -40.35 14.22
CA THR A 736 -39.69 -38.99 14.59
C THR A 736 -40.84 -38.41 13.77
N ALA A 737 -41.18 -38.99 12.60
CA ALA A 737 -42.35 -38.58 11.82
C ALA A 737 -43.68 -38.93 12.49
N GLY A 738 -43.69 -39.86 13.46
CA GLY A 738 -44.85 -40.15 14.31
C GLY A 738 -46.06 -40.76 13.59
N GLN A 739 -45.89 -41.33 12.40
CA GLN A 739 -46.96 -41.99 11.63
C GLN A 739 -46.83 -43.53 11.74
N ASP A 740 -47.93 -44.25 11.50
CA ASP A 740 -47.88 -45.70 11.25
C ASP A 740 -47.36 -45.93 9.82
N ILE A 741 -46.23 -46.64 9.67
CA ILE A 741 -45.63 -46.89 8.34
C ILE A 741 -46.59 -47.62 7.39
N ARG A 742 -47.52 -48.40 7.93
CA ARG A 742 -48.51 -49.15 7.17
C ARG A 742 -49.62 -48.22 6.66
N ASP A 743 -49.99 -47.17 7.40
CA ASP A 743 -50.94 -46.15 6.90
C ASP A 743 -50.28 -45.28 5.82
N VAL A 744 -49.01 -44.90 6.00
CA VAL A 744 -48.22 -44.23 4.94
C VAL A 744 -48.14 -45.08 3.68
N ASN A 745 -47.88 -46.38 3.80
CA ASN A 745 -47.82 -47.30 2.67
C ASN A 745 -49.17 -47.40 1.93
N ASP A 746 -50.28 -47.58 2.65
CA ASP A 746 -51.61 -47.64 2.02
C ASP A 746 -51.97 -46.32 1.33
N GLY A 747 -51.58 -45.19 1.93
CA GLY A 747 -51.73 -43.86 1.33
C GLY A 747 -50.85 -43.63 0.10
N ALA A 748 -49.61 -44.12 0.10
CA ALA A 748 -48.70 -44.03 -1.05
C ALA A 748 -49.22 -44.82 -2.27
N ASN A 749 -49.84 -45.98 -2.03
CA ASN A 749 -50.52 -46.77 -3.05
C ASN A 749 -51.80 -46.09 -3.54
N GLU A 750 -52.64 -45.59 -2.64
CA GLU A 750 -53.89 -44.90 -2.98
C GLU A 750 -53.65 -43.53 -3.67
N TYR A 751 -52.55 -42.84 -3.36
CA TYR A 751 -52.12 -41.64 -4.10
C TYR A 751 -51.72 -41.98 -5.53
N LEU A 752 -50.83 -42.97 -5.73
CA LEU A 752 -50.37 -43.37 -7.07
C LEU A 752 -51.52 -43.87 -7.96
N LYS A 753 -52.47 -44.59 -7.36
CA LYS A 753 -53.72 -45.04 -8.00
C LYS A 753 -54.60 -43.87 -8.48
N ASN A 754 -54.74 -42.81 -7.67
CA ASN A 754 -55.61 -41.67 -7.97
C ASN A 754 -54.92 -40.52 -8.73
N LEU A 755 -53.58 -40.50 -8.81
CA LEU A 755 -52.80 -39.56 -9.62
C LEU A 755 -53.27 -39.62 -11.09
N SER A 756 -53.56 -38.47 -11.69
CA SER A 756 -54.19 -38.37 -13.02
C SER A 756 -53.27 -37.80 -14.12
N ALA A 757 -53.64 -38.00 -15.39
CA ALA A 757 -52.82 -37.66 -16.56
C ALA A 757 -52.59 -36.15 -16.75
N ASP A 758 -53.49 -35.32 -16.24
CA ASP A 758 -53.38 -33.85 -16.22
C ASP A 758 -52.47 -33.32 -15.10
N GLN A 759 -52.26 -34.10 -14.04
CA GLN A 759 -51.44 -33.73 -12.88
C GLN A 759 -49.94 -33.96 -13.09
N ILE A 760 -49.56 -34.76 -14.10
CA ILE A 760 -48.17 -35.11 -14.41
C ILE A 760 -47.60 -34.26 -15.57
N MET A 761 -46.29 -34.08 -15.58
CA MET A 761 -45.58 -33.76 -16.81
C MET A 761 -45.51 -35.04 -17.67
N PRO A 762 -45.90 -35.02 -18.96
CA PRO A 762 -45.77 -36.20 -19.80
C PRO A 762 -44.30 -36.62 -19.92
N LEU A 763 -44.07 -37.93 -19.87
CA LEU A 763 -42.79 -38.53 -20.23
C LEU A 763 -42.56 -38.35 -21.74
N ILE A 764 -41.32 -38.55 -22.20
CA ILE A 764 -41.00 -38.47 -23.63
C ILE A 764 -41.78 -39.57 -24.38
N GLY A 765 -42.85 -39.14 -25.05
CA GLY A 765 -43.77 -39.96 -25.83
C GLY A 765 -43.40 -40.00 -27.31
N ASP A 766 -44.35 -40.46 -28.13
CA ASP A 766 -44.21 -40.39 -29.59
C ASP A 766 -44.64 -38.99 -30.06
N PRO A 767 -43.78 -38.20 -30.73
CA PRO A 767 -44.11 -36.86 -31.20
C PRO A 767 -45.18 -36.84 -32.32
N ARG A 768 -45.66 -38.01 -32.75
CA ARG A 768 -46.77 -38.17 -33.72
C ARG A 768 -48.12 -38.41 -33.04
N LEU A 769 -48.15 -38.59 -31.71
CA LEU A 769 -49.37 -38.76 -30.93
C LEU A 769 -49.80 -37.44 -30.26
N PRO A 770 -51.10 -37.18 -30.06
CA PRO A 770 -51.58 -36.03 -29.29
C PRO A 770 -51.05 -36.04 -27.85
N ASP A 771 -50.82 -34.85 -27.27
CA ASP A 771 -50.30 -34.70 -25.89
C ASP A 771 -51.16 -35.43 -24.85
N GLU A 772 -52.48 -35.44 -25.02
CA GLU A 772 -53.43 -36.17 -24.16
C GLU A 772 -53.15 -37.68 -24.16
N VAL A 773 -52.90 -38.28 -25.34
CA VAL A 773 -52.55 -39.70 -25.48
C VAL A 773 -51.15 -39.98 -24.90
N ASN A 774 -50.20 -39.07 -25.09
CA ASN A 774 -48.87 -39.18 -24.48
C ASN A 774 -48.91 -39.06 -22.95
N ARG A 775 -49.82 -38.25 -22.38
CA ARG A 775 -50.07 -38.16 -20.93
C ARG A 775 -50.75 -39.42 -20.38
N GLU A 776 -51.77 -39.94 -21.03
CA GLU A 776 -52.42 -41.21 -20.62
C GLU A 776 -51.46 -42.40 -20.65
N GLN A 777 -50.63 -42.52 -21.70
CA GLN A 777 -49.54 -43.51 -21.72
C GLN A 777 -48.49 -43.26 -20.62
N SER A 778 -48.23 -42.00 -20.27
CA SER A 778 -47.29 -41.66 -19.19
C SER A 778 -47.83 -42.07 -17.82
N ILE A 779 -49.10 -41.79 -17.51
CA ILE A 779 -49.65 -42.14 -16.19
C ILE A 779 -49.80 -43.66 -16.00
N SER A 780 -50.09 -44.44 -17.06
CA SER A 780 -50.01 -45.91 -16.98
C SER A 780 -48.59 -46.33 -16.62
N ARG A 781 -47.58 -45.94 -17.40
CA ARG A 781 -46.17 -46.31 -17.16
C ARG A 781 -45.71 -45.91 -15.74
N ILE A 782 -46.15 -44.77 -15.24
CA ILE A 782 -45.88 -44.29 -13.88
C ILE A 782 -46.56 -45.18 -12.83
N ARG A 783 -47.85 -45.50 -12.96
CA ARG A 783 -48.55 -46.44 -12.04
C ARG A 783 -47.93 -47.84 -12.05
N ASP A 784 -47.48 -48.29 -13.22
CA ASP A 784 -46.97 -49.64 -13.45
C ASP A 784 -45.49 -49.82 -13.03
N ASN A 785 -44.67 -48.75 -13.06
CA ASN A 785 -43.20 -48.84 -12.91
C ASN A 785 -42.56 -47.79 -11.97
N ALA A 786 -43.30 -46.81 -11.46
CA ALA A 786 -42.73 -45.84 -10.53
C ALA A 786 -42.70 -46.40 -9.11
N GLN A 787 -41.66 -46.02 -8.37
CA GLN A 787 -41.39 -46.39 -6.99
C GLN A 787 -41.34 -45.13 -6.12
N TRP A 788 -41.84 -45.22 -4.90
CA TRP A 788 -41.68 -44.18 -3.90
C TRP A 788 -40.30 -44.29 -3.23
N VAL A 789 -39.62 -43.15 -3.10
CA VAL A 789 -38.29 -43.03 -2.46
C VAL A 789 -38.34 -41.90 -1.44
N THR A 790 -37.65 -42.04 -0.31
CA THR A 790 -37.58 -40.98 0.71
C THR A 790 -37.00 -39.69 0.13
N ASN A 791 -37.65 -38.56 0.39
CA ASN A 791 -37.18 -37.26 -0.08
C ASN A 791 -35.91 -36.80 0.68
N SER A 792 -35.23 -35.76 0.17
CA SER A 792 -33.90 -35.35 0.64
C SER A 792 -33.86 -34.61 1.98
N ASP A 793 -35.02 -34.31 2.56
CA ASP A 793 -35.16 -33.76 3.93
C ASP A 793 -35.89 -34.71 4.89
N GLU A 794 -36.21 -35.93 4.42
CA GLU A 794 -36.87 -37.01 5.15
C GLU A 794 -38.24 -36.65 5.76
N THR A 795 -38.94 -35.68 5.16
CA THR A 795 -40.32 -35.29 5.52
C THR A 795 -41.41 -36.08 4.78
N GLY A 796 -41.05 -36.83 3.75
CA GLY A 796 -42.02 -37.55 2.91
C GLY A 796 -41.40 -38.40 1.81
N LEU A 797 -42.22 -38.73 0.81
CA LEU A 797 -41.86 -39.57 -0.32
C LEU A 797 -41.92 -38.78 -1.63
N THR A 798 -40.94 -39.02 -2.49
CA THR A 798 -40.89 -38.52 -3.87
C THR A 798 -41.06 -39.68 -4.84
N LEU A 799 -41.85 -39.48 -5.89
CA LEU A 799 -42.11 -40.49 -6.91
C LEU A 799 -40.97 -40.52 -7.93
N MET A 800 -40.38 -41.70 -8.16
CA MET A 800 -39.26 -41.90 -9.07
C MET A 800 -39.52 -43.07 -10.02
N MET A 801 -39.02 -43.00 -11.25
CA MET A 801 -39.11 -44.10 -12.22
C MET A 801 -37.77 -44.25 -12.95
N ASN A 802 -37.23 -45.46 -13.00
CA ASN A 802 -35.92 -45.76 -13.59
C ASN A 802 -34.76 -44.86 -13.10
N GLY A 803 -34.81 -44.44 -11.83
CA GLY A 803 -33.82 -43.54 -11.22
C GLY A 803 -33.99 -42.04 -11.53
N LEU A 804 -35.01 -41.67 -12.31
CA LEU A 804 -35.37 -40.28 -12.61
C LEU A 804 -36.56 -39.82 -11.74
N LEU A 805 -36.65 -38.51 -11.50
CA LEU A 805 -37.77 -37.89 -10.79
C LEU A 805 -39.01 -37.85 -11.70
N VAL A 806 -40.18 -38.21 -11.17
CA VAL A 806 -41.45 -37.98 -11.85
C VAL A 806 -41.94 -36.58 -11.49
N ASN A 807 -42.10 -35.72 -12.50
CA ASN A 807 -42.54 -34.33 -12.31
C ASN A 807 -44.05 -34.18 -12.47
N GLY A 808 -44.65 -33.29 -11.69
CA GLY A 808 -46.01 -32.82 -11.85
C GLY A 808 -46.13 -31.82 -13.01
N ALA A 809 -47.36 -31.47 -13.38
CA ALA A 809 -47.65 -30.54 -14.48
C ALA A 809 -47.12 -29.10 -14.26
N ASN A 810 -46.70 -28.77 -13.03
CA ASN A 810 -45.99 -27.53 -12.68
C ASN A 810 -44.46 -27.60 -12.89
N GLY A 811 -43.94 -28.72 -13.41
CA GLY A 811 -42.51 -28.96 -13.62
C GLY A 811 -41.70 -29.37 -12.38
N ASN A 812 -42.30 -29.37 -11.19
CA ASN A 812 -41.64 -29.79 -9.95
C ASN A 812 -41.80 -31.31 -9.72
N PRO A 813 -40.88 -31.97 -8.99
CA PRO A 813 -41.03 -33.37 -8.60
C PRO A 813 -42.31 -33.63 -7.79
N ILE A 814 -42.93 -34.79 -8.00
CA ILE A 814 -44.09 -35.23 -7.21
C ILE A 814 -43.60 -35.72 -5.85
N THR A 815 -43.75 -34.89 -4.83
CA THR A 815 -43.38 -35.16 -3.43
C THR A 815 -44.60 -34.98 -2.53
N VAL A 816 -44.82 -35.92 -1.60
CA VAL A 816 -45.97 -35.93 -0.66
C VAL A 816 -45.45 -36.19 0.76
N SER A 817 -45.95 -35.44 1.76
CA SER A 817 -45.49 -35.59 3.15
C SER A 817 -45.93 -36.93 3.77
N PHE A 818 -45.15 -37.45 4.73
CA PHE A 818 -45.54 -38.65 5.48
C PHE A 818 -46.89 -38.48 6.19
N SER A 819 -47.19 -37.27 6.69
CA SER A 819 -48.46 -36.98 7.37
C SER A 819 -49.66 -37.06 6.41
N ASP A 820 -49.52 -36.59 5.17
CA ASP A 820 -50.63 -36.57 4.21
C ASP A 820 -50.88 -37.95 3.59
N LEU A 821 -49.81 -38.73 3.37
CA LEU A 821 -49.91 -40.15 3.03
C LEU A 821 -50.59 -40.95 4.15
N ALA A 822 -50.18 -40.75 5.42
CA ALA A 822 -50.82 -41.44 6.55
C ALA A 822 -52.32 -41.14 6.67
N LYS A 823 -52.73 -39.86 6.51
CA LYS A 823 -54.17 -39.48 6.48
C LYS A 823 -54.94 -40.21 5.38
N LEU A 824 -54.36 -40.31 4.19
CA LEU A 824 -54.98 -40.95 3.02
C LEU A 824 -55.17 -42.46 3.23
N GLY A 825 -54.15 -43.16 3.76
CA GLY A 825 -54.24 -44.59 4.08
C GLY A 825 -55.19 -44.92 5.24
N ALA A 826 -55.11 -44.14 6.34
CA ALA A 826 -55.98 -44.33 7.50
C ALA A 826 -57.47 -44.17 7.16
N GLY A 827 -57.81 -43.23 6.26
CA GLY A 827 -59.16 -43.09 5.71
C GLY A 827 -59.65 -44.38 5.04
N ASN A 828 -58.85 -44.96 4.15
CA ASN A 828 -59.16 -46.18 3.40
C ASN A 828 -59.37 -47.41 4.33
N ARG A 829 -58.59 -47.51 5.40
CA ARG A 829 -58.75 -48.56 6.42
C ARG A 829 -60.03 -48.44 7.25
N SER A 830 -60.54 -47.23 7.47
CA SER A 830 -61.82 -47.04 8.18
C SER A 830 -62.98 -47.69 7.39
N THR A 831 -62.99 -47.53 6.07
CA THR A 831 -63.93 -48.20 5.16
C THR A 831 -63.75 -49.72 5.16
N TRP A 832 -62.53 -50.24 5.05
CA TRP A 832 -62.30 -51.70 5.04
C TRP A 832 -62.68 -52.38 6.37
N ASN A 833 -62.41 -51.75 7.51
CA ASN A 833 -62.81 -52.25 8.82
C ASN A 833 -64.34 -52.21 9.05
N SER A 834 -65.09 -51.40 8.30
CA SER A 834 -66.56 -51.45 8.30
C SER A 834 -67.08 -52.69 7.57
N LEU A 835 -66.43 -53.10 6.47
CA LEU A 835 -66.78 -54.31 5.72
C LEU A 835 -66.47 -55.60 6.50
N THR A 836 -65.31 -55.71 7.15
CA THR A 836 -64.93 -56.96 7.84
C THR A 836 -65.78 -57.23 9.08
N LYS A 837 -66.22 -56.19 9.81
CA LYS A 837 -67.18 -56.34 10.92
C LYS A 837 -68.53 -56.90 10.47
N PHE A 838 -69.00 -56.56 9.27
CA PHE A 838 -70.23 -57.11 8.70
C PHE A 838 -70.12 -58.62 8.42
N VAL A 839 -68.93 -59.11 8.05
CA VAL A 839 -68.70 -60.52 7.70
C VAL A 839 -68.38 -61.42 8.91
N GLN A 840 -67.78 -60.87 9.98
CA GLN A 840 -67.27 -61.67 11.10
C GLN A 840 -68.12 -61.67 12.39
N THR A 841 -69.31 -61.08 12.39
CA THR A 841 -70.18 -61.07 13.59
C THR A 841 -71.00 -62.39 13.68
N PRO A 842 -70.78 -63.26 14.69
CA PRO A 842 -71.50 -64.54 14.76
C PRO A 842 -72.92 -64.35 15.30
N VAL A 843 -73.93 -64.72 14.52
CA VAL A 843 -75.34 -64.66 14.95
C VAL A 843 -75.61 -65.74 16.00
N LYS A 844 -75.73 -65.35 17.28
CA LYS A 844 -76.19 -66.24 18.35
C LYS A 844 -77.67 -66.58 18.16
N TYR A 845 -77.93 -67.78 17.65
CA TYR A 845 -79.29 -68.33 17.59
C TYR A 845 -79.86 -68.50 19.00
N THR A 846 -80.98 -67.84 19.29
CA THR A 846 -81.78 -68.07 20.50
C THR A 846 -83.08 -68.76 20.08
N PRO A 847 -83.35 -70.00 20.51
CA PRO A 847 -84.53 -70.73 20.05
C PRO A 847 -85.84 -70.10 20.53
N GLY A 848 -86.82 -69.94 19.63
CA GLY A 848 -88.22 -69.79 20.02
C GLY A 848 -88.92 -68.48 19.63
N GLN A 849 -89.05 -68.19 18.33
CA GLN A 849 -90.33 -67.75 17.75
C GLN A 849 -90.32 -67.83 16.22
N SER A 850 -91.14 -68.71 15.65
CA SER A 850 -91.35 -68.81 14.21
C SER A 850 -92.59 -68.02 13.78
N LYS A 851 -92.42 -67.15 12.79
CA LYS A 851 -93.47 -66.77 11.84
C LYS A 851 -92.90 -66.79 10.42
N ASN A 852 -93.70 -67.31 9.50
CA ASN A 852 -93.21 -67.78 8.21
C ASN A 852 -92.84 -66.63 7.27
N TYR A 853 -91.61 -66.67 6.77
CA TYR A 853 -91.19 -65.98 5.55
C TYR A 853 -90.60 -67.02 4.61
N THR A 854 -91.13 -67.11 3.39
CA THR A 854 -90.59 -68.00 2.35
C THR A 854 -89.36 -67.36 1.69
N VAL A 855 -88.51 -68.18 1.06
CA VAL A 855 -87.29 -67.72 0.39
C VAL A 855 -87.62 -66.71 -0.71
N GLU A 856 -88.74 -66.91 -1.41
CA GLU A 856 -89.30 -65.99 -2.40
C GLU A 856 -89.52 -64.59 -1.83
N SER A 857 -90.12 -64.47 -0.64
CA SER A 857 -90.39 -63.17 0.00
C SER A 857 -89.10 -62.42 0.37
N GLN A 858 -88.04 -63.14 0.74
CA GLN A 858 -86.73 -62.54 1.02
C GLN A 858 -86.03 -62.10 -0.28
N ARG A 859 -86.18 -62.88 -1.36
CA ARG A 859 -85.65 -62.55 -2.69
C ARG A 859 -86.31 -61.30 -3.28
N GLU A 860 -87.62 -61.17 -3.19
CA GLU A 860 -88.34 -59.97 -3.65
C GLU A 860 -87.98 -58.72 -2.82
N ASN A 861 -87.77 -58.87 -1.51
CA ASN A 861 -87.37 -57.75 -0.66
C ASN A 861 -85.95 -57.27 -1.01
N LEU A 862 -85.00 -58.20 -1.22
CA LEU A 862 -83.65 -57.89 -1.72
C LEU A 862 -83.68 -57.18 -3.08
N ILE A 863 -84.53 -57.61 -4.02
CA ILE A 863 -84.68 -56.96 -5.33
C ILE A 863 -85.25 -55.54 -5.18
N ASN A 864 -86.25 -55.33 -4.32
CA ASN A 864 -86.80 -53.99 -4.08
C ASN A 864 -85.79 -53.04 -3.41
N ILE A 865 -84.98 -53.52 -2.46
CA ILE A 865 -83.91 -52.73 -1.83
C ILE A 865 -82.89 -52.28 -2.90
N ILE A 866 -82.44 -53.20 -3.75
CA ILE A 866 -81.46 -52.93 -4.83
C ILE A 866 -82.04 -51.99 -5.90
N GLN A 867 -83.32 -52.12 -6.26
CA GLN A 867 -83.93 -51.36 -7.37
C GLN A 867 -84.55 -50.02 -6.98
N ARG A 868 -84.91 -49.79 -5.70
CA ARG A 868 -85.70 -48.61 -5.27
C ARG A 868 -85.15 -47.84 -4.08
N GLY A 869 -84.07 -48.30 -3.43
CA GLY A 869 -83.26 -47.46 -2.54
C GLY A 869 -83.95 -46.89 -1.29
N GLN A 870 -85.06 -47.48 -0.81
CA GLN A 870 -85.74 -47.03 0.40
C GLN A 870 -85.15 -47.67 1.68
N GLN A 871 -84.99 -46.87 2.72
CA GLN A 871 -84.57 -47.30 4.06
C GLN A 871 -85.76 -47.47 5.01
N THR A 872 -85.89 -48.66 5.61
CA THR A 872 -86.49 -48.90 6.95
C THR A 872 -86.02 -50.29 7.44
N GLY A 873 -85.75 -50.54 8.72
CA GLY A 873 -85.72 -49.63 9.86
C GLY A 873 -85.64 -50.37 11.20
N ARG A 874 -84.49 -50.28 11.88
CA ARG A 874 -84.03 -51.08 13.04
C ARG A 874 -83.75 -52.56 12.74
#